data_AF-A0A956X5R0-F1
#
_entry.id   AF-A0A956X5R0-F1
#
_cell.length_a   1.000
_cell.length_b   1.000
_cell.length_c   1.000
_cell.angle_alpha   90.00
_cell.angle_beta   90.00
_cell.angle_gamma   90.00
#
_symmetry.space_group_name_H-M   'P 1'
#
loop_
_entity.id
_entity.type
_entity.pdbx_description
1 polymer ?
#
loop_
_entity_poly.entity_id
_entity_poly.type
_entity_poly.pdbx_seq_one_letter_code
_entity_poly.pdbx_strand_id
1 'polypeptide(L)'
;MSTKQLGIWIFLATLFIYFLSYSGIQHSIDEAATMAATDSFMRGLLQVNRMEWEQQRTPPQNAFGTDGNLYSKKGPGVSLLVLPFFVAGKYWTAVGAMQLSFLVMGFVTAVTVLLFFYLAIITGYTKVVAAIGAVILGAGTPLWPYARWLFSEPLAALGVCLTLLGLVVWRQHPSRMRGLVWSAVGMVITVSARSANAVLVVPVGLLVLGALLHQFRRQRDAAGLIRGLLAFGLPLLTAVLLMMGYNYVRFRTLFFYPLYPGETFSTPLAVGLAGLLWSPGKGLLFYAPVTWLIGLGFFVAPRQMLRLENVAALSLLGVTLLLYGRWYDWAGGLAWGPRFLVTVLPAIVLASLPALAWLSQPGRGRRLILAFVIIISILAQLPGVLVNFGYQAILDGKAGVTLSQSIWRWPYSPLLSYWDNVFSGSADPIWLHAFFWDNPRWLLAGLLLLVAVISGLLLLILVRFVRQPNRPVGAGVLPGLIGLTAVFGLGMVIAARPDPRWLETSTSQATTQAVRDWITARSRPNDLILLDLRDGFDNDNRIGEWVNFASAQPDYIGWNRKTDLEEVEQSHLRQWLGPYSRVWLSLQATPLFDPNSTTEGWLHTWAYPGQEQWFDDQRVVEFVLPGPMETAVAEGGPAPLENGYALESYAVHSGKCPQCLLIDLVWTEQAPEDLRFSLQVWDAPYEVRQQVDRRPQTAVSTVGYHDRVGLVVEATDYTLILKLYNAATGQVYPFLFPAPTTPDQDALILLSSPGS
;
A
#
# COMPACT_ATOMS: atom_id res chain seq x y z
N MET A 1 2.15 4.85 -41.42
CA MET A 1 1.53 4.59 -40.11
C MET A 1 0.69 5.79 -39.70
N SER A 2 -0.58 5.57 -39.38
CA SER A 2 -1.45 6.64 -38.87
C SER A 2 -0.96 7.13 -37.50
N THR A 3 -1.32 8.35 -37.09
CA THR A 3 -1.00 8.84 -35.75
C THR A 3 -1.55 7.91 -34.66
N LYS A 4 -2.76 7.38 -34.88
CA LYS A 4 -3.39 6.42 -33.96
C LYS A 4 -2.56 5.14 -33.82
N GLN A 5 -2.14 4.55 -34.94
CA GLN A 5 -1.30 3.36 -34.92
C GLN A 5 0.02 3.63 -34.18
N LEU A 6 0.69 4.76 -34.47
CA LEU A 6 1.95 5.11 -33.82
C LEU A 6 1.79 5.32 -32.32
N GLY A 7 0.71 5.98 -31.88
CA GLY A 7 0.39 6.15 -30.46
C GLY A 7 0.22 4.80 -29.75
N ILE A 8 -0.57 3.89 -30.30
CA ILE A 8 -0.75 2.54 -29.71
C ILE A 8 0.58 1.78 -29.65
N TRP A 9 1.42 1.90 -30.68
CA TRP A 9 2.75 1.28 -30.66
C TRP A 9 3.65 1.87 -29.56
N ILE A 10 3.69 3.20 -29.39
CA ILE A 10 4.43 3.86 -28.30
C ILE A 10 3.93 3.37 -26.94
N PHE A 11 2.61 3.31 -26.77
CA PHE A 11 1.99 2.81 -25.55
C PHE A 11 2.43 1.37 -25.25
N LEU A 12 2.33 0.46 -26.22
CA LEU A 12 2.70 -0.95 -26.03
C LEU A 12 4.20 -1.14 -25.80
N ALA A 13 5.05 -0.41 -26.51
CA ALA A 13 6.49 -0.43 -26.31
C ALA A 13 6.85 0.01 -24.88
N THR A 14 6.24 1.11 -24.43
CA THR A 14 6.46 1.66 -23.09
C THR A 14 5.94 0.72 -22.01
N LEU A 15 4.73 0.19 -22.17
CA LEU A 15 4.12 -0.76 -21.25
C LEU A 15 4.96 -2.04 -21.12
N PHE A 16 5.46 -2.56 -22.25
CA PHE A 16 6.33 -3.72 -22.26
C PHE A 16 7.64 -3.47 -21.50
N ILE A 17 8.27 -2.30 -21.69
CA ILE A 17 9.48 -1.91 -20.93
C ILE A 17 9.18 -1.86 -19.43
N TYR A 18 8.03 -1.30 -19.02
CA TYR A 18 7.65 -1.21 -17.61
C TYR A 18 7.36 -2.58 -17.00
N PHE A 19 6.68 -3.46 -17.72
CA PHE A 19 6.44 -4.84 -17.29
C PHE A 19 7.73 -5.65 -17.24
N LEU A 20 8.69 -5.40 -18.14
CA LEU A 20 10.01 -6.02 -18.08
C LEU A 20 10.78 -5.56 -16.83
N SER A 21 10.59 -4.33 -16.38
CA SER A 21 11.22 -3.82 -15.16
C SER A 21 10.49 -4.19 -13.86
N TYR A 22 9.35 -4.86 -13.93
CA TYR A 22 8.47 -5.18 -12.80
C TYR A 22 9.20 -5.91 -11.67
N SER A 23 9.06 -5.40 -10.44
CA SER A 23 9.65 -6.00 -9.23
C SER A 23 8.67 -6.86 -8.45
N GLY A 24 7.38 -6.47 -8.45
CA GLY A 24 6.29 -7.15 -7.74
C GLY A 24 6.37 -7.06 -6.22
N ILE A 25 7.23 -6.22 -5.67
CA ILE A 25 7.44 -6.03 -4.23
C ILE A 25 7.15 -4.59 -3.81
N GLN A 26 6.95 -4.39 -2.50
CA GLN A 26 6.86 -3.07 -1.89
C GLN A 26 8.25 -2.42 -1.76
N HIS A 27 8.36 -1.13 -2.11
CA HIS A 27 9.62 -0.37 -2.04
C HIS A 27 9.69 0.60 -0.87
N SER A 28 8.54 0.99 -0.32
CA SER A 28 8.48 2.06 0.68
C SER A 28 7.27 1.94 1.59
N ILE A 29 7.42 2.47 2.81
CA ILE A 29 6.33 2.61 3.78
C ILE A 29 5.16 3.46 3.26
N ASP A 30 5.42 4.37 2.31
CA ASP A 30 4.38 5.14 1.65
C ASP A 30 3.42 4.24 0.87
N GLU A 31 3.94 3.18 0.26
CA GLU A 31 3.15 2.22 -0.50
C GLU A 31 2.37 1.31 0.44
N ALA A 32 2.96 0.93 1.58
CA ALA A 32 2.26 0.23 2.66
C ALA A 32 1.05 1.04 3.14
N ALA A 33 1.21 2.34 3.37
CA ALA A 33 0.12 3.24 3.76
C ALA A 33 -0.98 3.35 2.70
N THR A 34 -0.61 3.40 1.42
CA THR A 34 -1.56 3.38 0.30
C THR A 34 -2.30 2.04 0.23
N MET A 35 -1.62 0.92 0.41
CA MET A 35 -2.19 -0.43 0.35
C MET A 35 -3.06 -0.75 1.56
N ALA A 36 -2.67 -0.31 2.76
CA ALA A 36 -3.50 -0.42 3.94
C ALA A 36 -4.82 0.36 3.79
N ALA A 37 -4.78 1.55 3.20
CA ALA A 37 -6.00 2.30 2.87
C ALA A 37 -6.85 1.56 1.81
N THR A 38 -6.22 0.95 0.81
CA THR A 38 -6.91 0.13 -0.20
C THR A 38 -7.60 -1.09 0.42
N ASP A 39 -6.92 -1.82 1.30
CA ASP A 39 -7.47 -2.98 2.03
C ASP A 39 -8.63 -2.55 2.94
N SER A 40 -8.50 -1.42 3.64
CA SER A 40 -9.60 -0.84 4.41
C SER A 40 -10.81 -0.46 3.55
N PHE A 41 -10.61 0.16 2.38
CA PHE A 41 -11.71 0.49 1.46
C PHE A 41 -12.43 -0.76 0.94
N MET A 42 -11.71 -1.85 0.64
CA MET A 42 -12.30 -3.14 0.28
C MET A 42 -13.24 -3.65 1.38
N ARG A 43 -12.88 -3.43 2.65
CA ARG A 43 -13.65 -3.84 3.84
C ARG A 43 -14.76 -2.85 4.24
N GLY A 44 -14.94 -1.76 3.50
CA GLY A 44 -15.90 -0.69 3.84
C GLY A 44 -15.45 0.19 5.02
N LEU A 45 -14.16 0.18 5.35
CA LEU A 45 -13.55 0.93 6.43
C LEU A 45 -12.72 2.10 5.89
N LEU A 46 -12.49 3.12 6.70
CA LEU A 46 -11.58 4.23 6.36
C LEU A 46 -10.30 4.23 7.20
N GLN A 47 -10.37 3.65 8.39
CA GLN A 47 -9.25 3.54 9.31
C GLN A 47 -8.24 2.51 8.83
N VAL A 48 -6.97 2.73 9.16
CA VAL A 48 -5.82 1.89 8.83
C VAL A 48 -5.12 1.42 10.11
N ASN A 49 -5.89 1.07 11.15
CA ASN A 49 -5.37 0.55 12.43
C ASN A 49 -4.40 -0.63 12.22
N ARG A 50 -4.52 -1.35 11.10
CA ARG A 50 -3.55 -2.35 10.62
C ARG A 50 -2.10 -1.88 10.47
N MET A 51 -1.87 -0.58 10.50
CA MET A 51 -0.56 0.06 10.50
C MET A 51 -0.23 0.77 11.82
N GLU A 52 -0.80 0.35 12.95
CA GLU A 52 -0.38 0.84 14.27
C GLU A 52 1.13 0.71 14.46
N TRP A 53 1.70 -0.38 13.98
CA TRP A 53 3.13 -0.64 14.05
C TRP A 53 4.03 0.43 13.42
N GLU A 54 3.50 1.24 12.51
CA GLU A 54 4.26 2.31 11.88
C GLU A 54 4.38 3.57 12.76
N GLN A 55 3.61 3.68 13.85
CA GLN A 55 3.54 4.91 14.65
C GLN A 55 4.85 5.26 15.38
N GLN A 56 5.78 4.33 15.53
CA GLN A 56 7.12 4.62 16.04
C GLN A 56 8.03 5.32 15.01
N ARG A 57 7.65 5.34 13.73
CA ARG A 57 8.38 6.05 12.67
C ARG A 57 8.25 7.55 12.86
N THR A 58 9.36 8.26 12.64
CA THR A 58 9.38 9.73 12.59
C THR A 58 9.74 10.25 11.20
N PRO A 59 8.85 10.98 10.51
CA PRO A 59 7.43 11.17 10.81
C PRO A 59 6.60 9.95 10.39
N PRO A 60 5.46 9.70 11.07
CA PRO A 60 4.56 8.62 10.71
C PRO A 60 3.77 8.97 9.43
N GLN A 61 3.43 7.95 8.64
CA GLN A 61 2.63 8.06 7.42
C GLN A 61 1.12 8.09 7.71
N ASN A 62 0.74 7.67 8.91
CA ASN A 62 -0.63 7.71 9.40
C ASN A 62 -0.75 8.66 10.59
N ALA A 63 -1.98 9.05 10.93
CA ALA A 63 -2.27 9.93 12.06
C ALA A 63 -3.58 9.52 12.72
N PHE A 64 -3.65 9.64 14.04
CA PHE A 64 -4.87 9.41 14.80
C PHE A 64 -5.92 10.47 14.48
N GLY A 65 -7.16 10.01 14.27
CA GLY A 65 -8.35 10.84 14.25
C GLY A 65 -8.84 11.18 15.66
N THR A 66 -9.84 12.06 15.74
CA THR A 66 -10.45 12.42 17.03
C THR A 66 -11.25 11.27 17.66
N ASP A 67 -11.54 10.23 16.88
CA ASP A 67 -12.24 9.03 17.29
C ASP A 67 -11.27 7.91 17.68
N GLY A 68 -9.98 8.18 17.89
CA GLY A 68 -8.99 7.18 18.33
C GLY A 68 -8.60 6.16 17.24
N ASN A 69 -9.16 6.23 16.04
CA ASN A 69 -8.75 5.39 14.92
C ASN A 69 -7.56 6.01 14.18
N LEU A 70 -6.74 5.15 13.56
CA LEU A 70 -5.62 5.56 12.75
C LEU A 70 -6.06 5.79 11.30
N TYR A 71 -5.66 6.89 10.67
CA TYR A 71 -5.99 7.22 9.28
C TYR A 71 -4.75 7.55 8.46
N SER A 72 -4.74 7.13 7.19
CA SER A 72 -3.65 7.46 6.26
C SER A 72 -3.59 8.97 5.98
N LYS A 73 -2.40 9.58 6.03
CA LYS A 73 -2.20 10.97 5.59
C LYS A 73 -2.26 11.12 4.06
N LYS A 74 -2.23 10.02 3.31
CA LYS A 74 -2.20 10.04 1.84
C LYS A 74 -3.58 10.41 1.25
N GLY A 75 -3.56 10.92 0.02
CA GLY A 75 -4.78 11.14 -0.75
C GLY A 75 -5.39 9.81 -1.21
N PRO A 76 -6.72 9.72 -1.37
CA PRO A 76 -7.37 8.45 -1.71
C PRO A 76 -7.21 8.06 -3.19
N GLY A 77 -6.68 8.94 -4.04
CA GLY A 77 -6.65 8.74 -5.50
C GLY A 77 -5.91 7.49 -5.93
N VAL A 78 -4.74 7.19 -5.32
CA VAL A 78 -3.97 5.99 -5.64
C VAL A 78 -4.68 4.74 -5.13
N SER A 79 -5.15 4.76 -3.88
CA SER A 79 -5.86 3.61 -3.28
C SER A 79 -7.12 3.25 -4.06
N LEU A 80 -7.92 4.23 -4.48
CA LEU A 80 -9.12 4.01 -5.30
C LEU A 80 -8.81 3.47 -6.70
N LEU A 81 -7.72 3.93 -7.32
CA LEU A 81 -7.27 3.44 -8.62
C LEU A 81 -6.87 1.95 -8.56
N VAL A 82 -6.24 1.56 -7.46
CA VAL A 82 -5.66 0.22 -7.28
C VAL A 82 -6.67 -0.78 -6.73
N LEU A 83 -7.68 -0.31 -6.00
CA LEU A 83 -8.74 -1.12 -5.38
C LEU A 83 -9.28 -2.28 -6.24
N PRO A 84 -9.71 -2.09 -7.51
CA PRO A 84 -10.24 -3.21 -8.29
C PRO A 84 -9.21 -4.32 -8.54
N PHE A 85 -7.92 -3.98 -8.66
CA PHE A 85 -6.84 -4.95 -8.86
C PHE A 85 -6.46 -5.64 -7.55
N PHE A 86 -6.47 -4.90 -6.45
CA PHE A 86 -6.27 -5.46 -5.12
C PHE A 86 -7.36 -6.49 -4.79
N VAL A 87 -8.62 -6.14 -5.00
CA VAL A 87 -9.78 -7.03 -4.82
C VAL A 87 -9.65 -8.26 -5.71
N ALA A 88 -9.35 -8.09 -7.00
CA ALA A 88 -9.17 -9.22 -7.91
C ALA A 88 -8.04 -10.16 -7.44
N GLY A 89 -6.93 -9.62 -6.94
CA GLY A 89 -5.82 -10.43 -6.45
C GLY A 89 -6.10 -11.11 -5.11
N LYS A 90 -6.98 -10.56 -4.27
CA LYS A 90 -7.45 -11.24 -3.04
C LYS A 90 -8.28 -12.50 -3.33
N TYR A 91 -9.04 -12.51 -4.43
CA TYR A 91 -9.87 -13.65 -4.81
C TYR A 91 -9.19 -14.62 -5.80
N TRP A 92 -8.12 -14.19 -6.47
CA TRP A 92 -7.44 -15.01 -7.46
C TRP A 92 -6.18 -15.67 -6.90
N THR A 93 -6.32 -16.93 -6.47
CA THR A 93 -5.25 -17.75 -5.87
C THR A 93 -4.07 -18.09 -6.80
N ALA A 94 -4.03 -17.61 -8.05
CA ALA A 94 -2.85 -17.73 -8.91
C ALA A 94 -1.92 -16.51 -8.84
N VAL A 95 -2.35 -15.41 -8.20
CA VAL A 95 -1.61 -14.15 -8.07
C VAL A 95 -1.72 -13.58 -6.65
N GLY A 96 -0.79 -12.74 -6.22
CA GLY A 96 -0.94 -12.02 -4.95
C GLY A 96 -1.66 -10.68 -5.14
N ALA A 97 -2.43 -10.25 -4.13
CA ALA A 97 -3.15 -8.98 -4.15
C ALA A 97 -2.23 -7.78 -4.35
N MET A 98 -1.05 -7.83 -3.73
CA MET A 98 -0.02 -6.80 -3.85
C MET A 98 0.59 -6.81 -5.25
N GLN A 99 1.06 -7.96 -5.73
CA GLN A 99 1.67 -8.08 -7.06
C GLN A 99 0.73 -7.53 -8.15
N LEU A 100 -0.52 -7.97 -8.19
CA LEU A 100 -1.45 -7.51 -9.21
C LEU A 100 -1.70 -5.99 -9.15
N SER A 101 -1.69 -5.43 -7.94
CA SER A 101 -1.85 -4.00 -7.69
C SER A 101 -0.66 -3.16 -8.16
N PHE A 102 0.58 -3.62 -7.96
CA PHE A 102 1.78 -2.92 -8.43
C PHE A 102 1.84 -2.78 -9.95
N LEU A 103 1.25 -3.73 -10.69
CA LEU A 103 1.20 -3.69 -12.15
C LEU A 103 0.48 -2.43 -12.70
N VAL A 104 -0.48 -1.90 -11.94
CA VAL A 104 -1.33 -0.75 -12.32
C VAL A 104 -0.50 0.50 -12.60
N MET A 105 0.58 0.73 -11.85
CA MET A 105 1.41 1.92 -12.04
C MET A 105 2.17 1.90 -13.36
N GLY A 106 2.56 0.72 -13.84
CA GLY A 106 3.12 0.56 -15.19
C GLY A 106 2.11 1.01 -16.26
N PHE A 107 0.85 0.63 -16.10
CA PHE A 107 -0.22 1.03 -17.01
C PHE A 107 -0.48 2.54 -16.99
N VAL A 108 -0.67 3.13 -15.80
CA VAL A 108 -0.87 4.59 -15.62
C VAL A 108 0.23 5.39 -16.28
N THR A 109 1.47 4.94 -16.08
CA THR A 109 2.65 5.61 -16.60
C THR A 109 2.74 5.49 -18.12
N ALA A 110 2.41 4.32 -18.69
CA ALA A 110 2.38 4.14 -20.14
C ALA A 110 1.26 4.98 -20.79
N VAL A 111 0.10 5.11 -20.14
CA VAL A 111 -0.98 6.02 -20.58
C VAL A 111 -0.50 7.47 -20.54
N THR A 112 0.27 7.88 -19.53
CA THR A 112 0.86 9.23 -19.46
C THR A 112 1.72 9.52 -20.69
N VAL A 113 2.57 8.58 -21.09
CA VAL A 113 3.43 8.69 -22.29
C VAL A 113 2.60 8.73 -23.58
N LEU A 114 1.52 7.95 -23.66
CA LEU A 114 0.58 7.99 -24.78
C LEU A 114 -0.12 9.36 -24.91
N LEU A 115 -0.65 9.88 -23.79
CA LEU A 115 -1.29 11.19 -23.77
C LEU A 115 -0.30 12.30 -24.10
N PHE A 116 0.95 12.18 -23.63
CA PHE A 116 2.02 13.11 -23.99
C PHE A 116 2.31 13.10 -25.50
N PHE A 117 2.38 11.92 -26.13
CA PHE A 117 2.53 11.82 -27.57
C PHE A 117 1.41 12.58 -28.31
N TYR A 118 0.15 12.39 -27.92
CA TYR A 118 -0.97 13.13 -28.51
C TYR A 118 -0.93 14.62 -28.21
N LEU A 119 -0.51 15.02 -27.01
CA LEU A 119 -0.28 16.41 -26.62
C LEU A 119 0.74 17.06 -27.56
N ALA A 120 1.88 16.41 -27.82
CA ALA A 120 2.88 16.93 -28.76
C ALA A 120 2.31 17.04 -30.19
N ILE A 121 1.56 16.04 -30.67
CA ILE A 121 0.94 16.07 -32.00
C ILE A 121 -0.06 17.21 -32.12
N ILE A 122 -0.98 17.35 -31.16
CA ILE A 122 -2.02 18.37 -31.23
C ILE A 122 -1.44 19.77 -31.06
N THR A 123 -0.37 19.93 -30.29
CA THR A 123 0.41 21.18 -30.28
C THR A 123 1.01 21.51 -31.66
N GLY A 124 1.08 20.56 -32.59
CA GLY A 124 1.50 20.78 -33.98
C GLY A 124 2.94 20.35 -34.26
N TYR A 125 3.56 19.58 -33.36
CA TYR A 125 4.85 18.97 -33.63
C TYR A 125 4.70 17.78 -34.58
N THR A 126 5.78 17.46 -35.30
CA THR A 126 5.80 16.30 -36.21
C THR A 126 5.72 15.00 -35.42
N LYS A 127 5.27 13.92 -36.07
CA LYS A 127 5.23 12.58 -35.48
C LYS A 127 6.58 12.13 -34.91
N VAL A 128 7.68 12.53 -35.56
CA VAL A 128 9.04 12.19 -35.12
C VAL A 128 9.37 12.90 -33.82
N VAL A 129 9.15 14.21 -33.73
CA VAL A 129 9.41 14.99 -32.50
C VAL A 129 8.52 14.52 -31.35
N ALA A 130 7.24 14.26 -31.63
CA ALA A 130 6.31 13.71 -30.65
C ALA A 130 6.75 12.33 -30.15
N ALA A 131 7.20 11.44 -31.03
CA ALA A 131 7.69 10.11 -30.67
C ALA A 131 9.00 10.19 -29.86
N ILE A 132 9.93 11.06 -30.24
CA ILE A 132 11.17 11.29 -29.48
C ILE A 132 10.85 11.81 -28.08
N GLY A 133 9.98 12.81 -27.97
CA GLY A 133 9.56 13.34 -26.68
C GLY A 133 8.88 12.27 -25.82
N ALA A 134 8.04 11.42 -26.41
CA ALA A 134 7.39 10.31 -25.70
C ALA A 134 8.41 9.26 -25.21
N VAL A 135 9.39 8.88 -26.04
CA VAL A 135 10.48 7.98 -25.63
C VAL A 135 11.31 8.59 -24.51
N ILE A 136 11.66 9.87 -24.60
CA ILE A 136 12.39 10.57 -23.54
C ILE A 136 11.57 10.61 -22.25
N LEU A 137 10.29 10.98 -22.31
CA LEU A 137 9.43 10.98 -21.13
C LEU A 137 9.35 9.59 -20.51
N GLY A 138 9.11 8.56 -21.31
CA GLY A 138 8.86 7.20 -20.84
C GLY A 138 10.09 6.42 -20.40
N ALA A 139 11.25 6.61 -21.04
CA ALA A 139 12.46 5.84 -20.74
C ALA A 139 13.66 6.70 -20.31
N GLY A 140 13.60 8.02 -20.52
CA GLY A 140 14.69 8.96 -20.23
C GLY A 140 14.43 9.88 -19.04
N THR A 141 13.40 9.62 -18.23
CA THR A 141 13.13 10.41 -17.02
C THR A 141 12.80 9.51 -15.85
N PRO A 142 12.80 10.03 -14.60
CA PRO A 142 12.45 9.24 -13.42
C PRO A 142 11.04 8.63 -13.47
N LEU A 143 10.20 9.03 -14.42
CA LEU A 143 8.93 8.39 -14.68
C LEU A 143 9.07 6.86 -14.91
N TRP A 144 10.20 6.38 -15.46
CA TRP A 144 10.44 4.94 -15.64
C TRP A 144 10.65 4.19 -14.31
N PRO A 145 11.63 4.51 -13.45
CA PRO A 145 11.75 3.90 -12.13
C PRO A 145 10.44 3.88 -11.34
N TYR A 146 9.68 4.99 -11.41
CA TYR A 146 8.43 5.18 -10.66
C TYR A 146 7.23 4.42 -11.26
N ALA A 147 7.35 3.87 -12.47
CA ALA A 147 6.32 3.01 -13.05
C ALA A 147 6.07 1.72 -12.24
N ARG A 148 6.93 1.44 -11.27
CA ARG A 148 6.93 0.23 -10.43
C ARG A 148 6.57 0.51 -8.97
N TRP A 149 6.59 1.79 -8.59
CA TRP A 149 6.34 2.24 -7.23
C TRP A 149 4.88 2.66 -7.11
N LEU A 150 4.23 2.28 -6.02
CA LEU A 150 2.83 2.64 -5.72
C LEU A 150 2.68 4.07 -5.20
N PHE A 151 3.52 4.95 -5.73
CA PHE A 151 3.62 6.35 -5.38
C PHE A 151 2.53 7.19 -6.04
N SER A 152 2.27 8.37 -5.47
CA SER A 152 1.27 9.32 -5.98
C SER A 152 1.70 10.03 -7.25
N GLU A 153 3.00 10.11 -7.47
CA GLU A 153 3.63 10.95 -8.46
C GLU A 153 3.33 10.53 -9.90
N PRO A 154 3.33 9.23 -10.28
CA PRO A 154 2.89 8.78 -11.59
C PRO A 154 1.43 9.14 -11.91
N LEU A 155 0.51 8.95 -10.96
CA LEU A 155 -0.89 9.33 -11.14
C LEU A 155 -1.05 10.85 -11.26
N ALA A 156 -0.29 11.61 -10.48
CA ALA A 156 -0.27 13.06 -10.60
C ALA A 156 0.30 13.54 -11.93
N ALA A 157 1.34 12.86 -12.46
CA ALA A 157 1.91 13.15 -13.78
C ALA A 157 0.90 12.87 -14.91
N LEU A 158 0.12 11.79 -14.81
CA LEU A 158 -1.01 11.53 -15.72
C LEU A 158 -1.99 12.71 -15.71
N GLY A 159 -2.37 13.16 -14.51
CA GLY A 159 -3.26 14.29 -14.32
C GLY A 159 -2.73 15.58 -14.95
N VAL A 160 -1.46 15.94 -14.70
CA VAL A 160 -0.80 17.10 -15.31
C VAL A 160 -0.77 17.00 -16.83
N CYS A 161 -0.45 15.82 -17.38
CA CYS A 161 -0.44 15.61 -18.82
C CYS A 161 -1.84 15.78 -19.44
N LEU A 162 -2.87 15.24 -18.78
CA LEU A 162 -4.26 15.39 -19.20
C LEU A 162 -4.72 16.86 -19.12
N THR A 163 -4.27 17.59 -18.10
CA THR A 163 -4.52 19.03 -17.99
C THR A 163 -3.95 19.79 -19.17
N LEU A 164 -2.66 19.61 -19.47
CA LEU A 164 -2.01 20.27 -20.61
C LEU A 164 -2.67 19.90 -21.94
N LEU A 165 -3.03 18.63 -22.13
CA LEU A 165 -3.78 18.17 -23.30
C LEU A 165 -5.14 18.86 -23.42
N GLY A 166 -5.92 18.90 -22.34
CA GLY A 166 -7.22 19.57 -22.29
C GLY A 166 -7.14 21.07 -22.61
N LEU A 167 -6.13 21.76 -22.08
CA LEU A 167 -5.86 23.17 -22.37
C LEU A 167 -5.59 23.40 -23.87
N VAL A 168 -4.75 22.56 -24.49
CA VAL A 168 -4.43 22.68 -25.92
C VAL A 168 -5.66 22.39 -26.79
N VAL A 169 -6.42 21.33 -26.46
CA VAL A 169 -7.68 20.99 -27.15
C VAL A 169 -8.68 22.14 -27.09
N TRP A 170 -8.86 22.74 -25.91
CA TRP A 170 -9.75 23.88 -25.75
C TRP A 170 -9.30 25.09 -26.56
N ARG A 171 -8.00 25.42 -26.56
CA ARG A 171 -7.49 26.55 -27.33
C ARG A 171 -7.68 26.41 -28.84
N GLN A 172 -7.64 25.19 -29.37
CA GLN A 172 -7.90 24.95 -30.80
C GLN A 172 -9.38 25.09 -31.16
N HIS A 173 -10.26 24.75 -30.22
CA HIS A 173 -11.70 24.85 -30.40
C HIS A 173 -12.36 25.54 -29.20
N PRO A 174 -12.19 26.86 -29.03
CA PRO A 174 -12.63 27.57 -27.80
C PRO A 174 -14.14 27.51 -27.57
N SER A 175 -14.94 27.28 -28.62
CA SER A 175 -16.39 27.08 -28.53
C SER A 175 -16.79 25.73 -27.92
N ARG A 176 -15.87 24.75 -27.85
CA ARG A 176 -16.11 23.42 -27.29
C ARG A 176 -15.48 23.30 -25.91
N MET A 177 -16.32 23.35 -24.87
CA MET A 177 -15.88 23.30 -23.47
C MET A 177 -15.28 21.97 -23.02
N ARG A 178 -15.36 20.91 -23.84
CA ARG A 178 -14.82 19.58 -23.53
C ARG A 178 -13.34 19.63 -23.15
N GLY A 179 -12.53 20.48 -23.79
CA GLY A 179 -11.12 20.63 -23.43
C GLY A 179 -10.91 21.19 -22.01
N LEU A 180 -11.75 22.14 -21.57
CA LEU A 180 -11.69 22.65 -20.20
C LEU A 180 -12.16 21.61 -19.17
N VAL A 181 -13.18 20.82 -19.49
CA VAL A 181 -13.61 19.70 -18.64
C VAL A 181 -12.48 18.70 -18.48
N TRP A 182 -11.83 18.27 -19.57
CA TRP A 182 -10.66 17.39 -19.48
C TRP A 182 -9.50 18.02 -18.71
N SER A 183 -9.31 19.34 -18.87
CA SER A 183 -8.28 20.07 -18.13
C SER A 183 -8.52 20.01 -16.62
N ALA A 184 -9.77 20.25 -16.20
CA ALA A 184 -10.21 20.17 -14.82
C ALA A 184 -10.14 18.75 -14.26
N VAL A 185 -10.57 17.74 -15.02
CA VAL A 185 -10.44 16.32 -14.63
C VAL A 185 -8.97 15.95 -14.40
N GLY A 186 -8.06 16.41 -15.26
CA GLY A 186 -6.62 16.23 -15.05
C GLY A 186 -6.13 16.84 -13.73
N MET A 187 -6.62 18.01 -13.37
CA MET A 187 -6.30 18.64 -12.08
C MET A 187 -6.92 17.90 -10.90
N VAL A 188 -8.15 17.40 -11.02
CA VAL A 188 -8.78 16.55 -10.01
C VAL A 188 -7.94 15.30 -9.75
N ILE A 189 -7.46 14.62 -10.79
CA ILE A 189 -6.56 13.46 -10.67
C ILE A 189 -5.24 13.86 -9.99
N THR A 190 -4.69 15.02 -10.37
CA THR A 190 -3.42 15.53 -9.82
C THR A 190 -3.51 15.79 -8.31
N VAL A 191 -4.64 16.37 -7.86
CA VAL A 191 -4.92 16.69 -6.46
C VAL A 191 -5.33 15.46 -5.66
N SER A 192 -6.11 14.55 -6.23
CA SER A 192 -6.53 13.33 -5.52
C SER A 192 -5.37 12.35 -5.30
N ALA A 193 -4.39 12.34 -6.21
CA ALA A 193 -3.15 11.60 -6.02
C ALA A 193 -2.36 12.13 -4.82
N ARG A 194 -2.24 13.45 -4.69
CA ARG A 194 -1.60 14.11 -3.55
C ARG A 194 -2.20 15.49 -3.30
N SER A 195 -2.76 15.70 -2.11
CA SER A 195 -3.45 16.95 -1.73
C SER A 195 -2.57 18.19 -1.85
N ALA A 196 -1.26 18.08 -1.60
CA ALA A 196 -0.30 19.16 -1.78
C ALA A 196 -0.26 19.73 -3.21
N ASN A 197 -0.62 18.93 -4.21
CA ASN A 197 -0.66 19.38 -5.60
C ASN A 197 -1.85 20.33 -5.90
N ALA A 198 -2.74 20.60 -4.94
CA ALA A 198 -3.78 21.62 -5.07
C ALA A 198 -3.23 22.99 -5.46
N VAL A 199 -1.98 23.30 -5.07
CA VAL A 199 -1.30 24.55 -5.48
C VAL A 199 -1.16 24.68 -7.00
N LEU A 200 -1.10 23.58 -7.74
CA LEU A 200 -0.95 23.55 -9.20
C LEU A 200 -2.23 24.00 -9.93
N VAL A 201 -3.37 24.00 -9.24
CA VAL A 201 -4.63 24.55 -9.77
C VAL A 201 -4.52 26.05 -9.98
N VAL A 202 -3.74 26.76 -9.16
CA VAL A 202 -3.60 28.23 -9.23
C VAL A 202 -3.03 28.71 -10.57
N PRO A 203 -1.82 28.30 -11.02
CA PRO A 203 -1.29 28.77 -12.29
C PRO A 203 -2.18 28.39 -13.47
N VAL A 204 -2.78 27.19 -13.46
CA VAL A 204 -3.66 26.77 -14.56
C VAL A 204 -4.99 27.51 -14.55
N GLY A 205 -5.59 27.71 -13.39
CA GLY A 205 -6.82 28.48 -13.22
C GLY A 205 -6.66 29.94 -13.64
N LEU A 206 -5.54 30.58 -13.30
CA LEU A 206 -5.22 31.94 -13.75
C LEU A 206 -5.07 32.02 -15.27
N LEU A 207 -4.40 31.04 -15.90
CA LEU A 207 -4.27 30.97 -17.36
C LEU A 207 -5.62 30.76 -18.05
N VAL A 208 -6.47 29.87 -17.51
CA VAL A 208 -7.82 29.63 -18.03
C VAL A 208 -8.67 30.88 -17.88
N LEU A 209 -8.69 31.50 -16.69
CA LEU A 209 -9.43 32.74 -16.43
C LEU A 209 -8.97 33.88 -17.34
N GLY A 210 -7.66 34.10 -17.45
CA GLY A 210 -7.11 35.13 -18.33
C GLY A 210 -7.48 34.92 -19.80
N ALA A 211 -7.45 33.67 -20.28
CA ALA A 211 -7.86 33.33 -21.64
C ALA A 211 -9.37 33.50 -21.86
N LEU A 212 -10.21 33.12 -20.90
CA LEU A 212 -11.66 33.34 -20.95
C LEU A 212 -12.02 34.83 -20.94
N LEU A 213 -11.39 35.62 -20.07
CA LEU A 213 -11.58 37.07 -19.99
C LEU A 213 -11.13 37.76 -21.28
N HIS A 214 -10.02 37.31 -21.88
CA HIS A 214 -9.57 37.82 -23.17
C HIS A 214 -10.59 37.53 -24.29
N GLN A 215 -11.14 36.30 -24.33
CA GLN A 215 -12.18 35.95 -25.28
C GLN A 215 -13.46 36.78 -25.06
N PHE A 216 -13.89 36.95 -23.80
CA PHE A 216 -15.02 37.79 -23.45
C PHE A 216 -14.82 39.25 -23.89
N ARG A 217 -13.65 39.84 -23.63
CA ARG A 217 -13.36 41.23 -24.06
C ARG A 217 -13.44 41.39 -25.58
N ARG A 218 -13.03 40.37 -26.33
CA ARG A 218 -13.02 40.38 -27.80
C ARG A 218 -14.38 40.09 -28.44
N GLN A 219 -15.16 39.17 -27.87
CA GLN A 219 -16.41 38.67 -28.46
C GLN A 219 -17.68 39.16 -27.73
N ARG A 220 -17.52 39.75 -26.54
CA ARG A 220 -18.60 40.13 -25.60
C ARG A 220 -19.57 38.98 -25.25
N ASP A 221 -19.10 37.73 -25.34
CA ASP A 221 -19.89 36.53 -25.04
C ASP A 221 -19.85 36.14 -23.55
N ALA A 222 -20.79 36.66 -22.76
CA ALA A 222 -20.92 36.33 -21.34
C ALA A 222 -21.31 34.85 -21.12
N ALA A 223 -22.12 34.27 -22.01
CA ALA A 223 -22.53 32.87 -21.90
C ALA A 223 -21.35 31.92 -22.14
N GLY A 224 -20.45 32.25 -23.06
CA GLY A 224 -19.18 31.54 -23.26
C GLY A 224 -18.28 31.59 -22.03
N LEU A 225 -18.16 32.75 -21.38
CA LEU A 225 -17.41 32.92 -20.13
C LEU A 225 -17.99 32.03 -19.02
N ILE A 226 -19.30 32.10 -18.76
CA ILE A 226 -19.95 31.29 -17.73
C ILE A 226 -19.79 29.79 -18.01
N ARG A 227 -20.03 29.35 -19.27
CA ARG A 227 -19.83 27.96 -19.66
C ARG A 227 -18.38 27.49 -19.44
N GLY A 228 -17.40 28.34 -19.74
CA GLY A 228 -15.99 28.03 -19.51
C GLY A 228 -15.64 27.93 -18.01
N LEU A 229 -16.14 28.87 -17.21
CA LEU A 229 -15.97 28.85 -15.75
C LEU A 229 -16.62 27.63 -15.13
N LEU A 230 -17.83 27.24 -15.56
CA LEU A 230 -18.51 26.03 -15.08
C LEU A 230 -17.79 24.76 -15.56
N ALA A 231 -17.35 24.71 -16.82
CA ALA A 231 -16.66 23.55 -17.36
C ALA A 231 -15.33 23.24 -16.66
N PHE A 232 -14.61 24.27 -16.23
CA PHE A 232 -13.37 24.10 -15.46
C PHE A 232 -13.62 24.01 -13.95
N GLY A 233 -14.49 24.86 -13.42
CA GLY A 233 -14.72 25.03 -11.99
C GLY A 233 -15.59 23.96 -11.35
N LEU A 234 -16.62 23.44 -12.04
CA LEU A 234 -17.53 22.46 -11.45
C LEU A 234 -16.84 21.14 -11.10
N PRO A 235 -16.03 20.49 -11.98
CA PRO A 235 -15.31 19.27 -11.61
C PRO A 235 -14.35 19.48 -10.44
N LEU A 236 -13.66 20.63 -10.41
CA LEU A 236 -12.75 20.99 -9.31
C LEU A 236 -13.52 21.18 -8.00
N LEU A 237 -14.64 21.91 -8.03
CA LEU A 237 -15.48 22.13 -6.87
C LEU A 237 -16.00 20.80 -6.32
N THR A 238 -16.49 19.90 -7.18
CA THR A 238 -16.94 18.57 -6.75
C THR A 238 -15.81 17.79 -6.08
N ALA A 239 -14.61 17.79 -6.65
CA ALA A 239 -13.46 17.11 -6.06
C ALA A 239 -13.03 17.71 -4.71
N VAL A 240 -13.04 19.04 -4.59
CA VAL A 240 -12.76 19.75 -3.34
C VAL A 240 -13.78 19.37 -2.28
N LEU A 241 -15.08 19.38 -2.59
CA LEU A 241 -16.13 18.99 -1.65
C LEU A 241 -15.99 17.53 -1.20
N LEU A 242 -15.67 16.62 -2.12
CA LEU A 242 -15.42 15.21 -1.77
C LEU A 242 -14.19 15.05 -0.88
N MET A 243 -13.09 15.77 -1.15
CA MET A 243 -11.91 15.72 -0.28
C MET A 243 -12.17 16.36 1.09
N MET A 244 -12.94 17.45 1.15
CA MET A 244 -13.35 18.06 2.41
C MET A 244 -14.20 17.08 3.23
N GLY A 245 -15.16 16.39 2.60
CA GLY A 245 -15.94 15.34 3.25
C GLY A 245 -15.05 14.18 3.74
N TYR A 246 -14.12 13.72 2.89
CA TYR A 246 -13.17 12.66 3.23
C TYR A 246 -12.24 13.04 4.39
N ASN A 247 -11.76 14.29 4.45
CA ASN A 247 -10.98 14.79 5.58
C ASN A 247 -11.84 14.94 6.83
N TYR A 248 -13.08 15.43 6.70
CA TYR A 248 -13.97 15.65 7.83
C TYR A 248 -14.35 14.34 8.53
N VAL A 249 -14.58 13.26 7.77
CA VAL A 249 -14.88 11.95 8.37
C VAL A 249 -13.68 11.41 9.15
N ARG A 250 -12.44 11.60 8.67
CA ARG A 250 -11.22 11.06 9.28
C ARG A 250 -10.66 11.90 10.43
N PHE A 251 -10.66 13.22 10.27
CA PHE A 251 -9.93 14.14 11.15
C PHE A 251 -10.82 15.25 11.75
N ARG A 252 -12.12 15.30 11.41
CA ARG A 252 -13.04 16.39 11.79
C ARG A 252 -12.57 17.78 11.35
N THR A 253 -11.76 17.83 10.30
CA THR A 253 -11.21 19.04 9.68
C THR A 253 -11.56 19.04 8.19
N LEU A 254 -11.73 20.23 7.60
CA LEU A 254 -12.08 20.34 6.17
C LEU A 254 -10.85 20.32 5.26
N PHE A 255 -9.84 21.12 5.58
CA PHE A 255 -8.74 21.41 4.65
C PHE A 255 -7.40 20.76 5.02
N PHE A 256 -7.18 20.49 6.30
CA PHE A 256 -5.90 20.03 6.82
C PHE A 256 -6.05 18.66 7.44
N TYR A 257 -4.99 17.87 7.41
CA TYR A 257 -4.84 16.69 8.25
C TYR A 257 -3.69 16.94 9.23
N PRO A 258 -3.64 16.21 10.37
CA PRO A 258 -2.56 16.38 11.34
C PRO A 258 -1.20 16.08 10.70
N LEU A 259 -0.34 17.10 10.70
CA LEU A 259 1.07 16.97 10.34
C LEU A 259 1.89 16.70 11.60
N TYR A 260 2.92 15.86 11.47
CA TYR A 260 3.83 15.58 12.57
C TYR A 260 4.69 16.81 12.88
N PRO A 261 5.05 17.10 14.15
CA PRO A 261 5.95 18.19 14.50
C PRO A 261 7.27 18.13 13.71
N GLY A 262 7.53 19.15 12.89
CA GLY A 262 8.68 19.21 11.98
C GLY A 262 8.32 19.08 10.50
N GLU A 263 7.13 18.57 10.17
CA GLU A 263 6.59 18.56 8.81
C GLU A 263 6.17 19.97 8.35
N THR A 264 7.16 20.79 8.03
CA THR A 264 7.01 22.24 7.85
C THR A 264 7.63 22.71 6.53
N PHE A 265 7.33 23.96 6.16
CA PHE A 265 7.99 24.66 5.05
C PHE A 265 9.19 25.47 5.56
N SER A 266 10.12 24.80 6.24
CA SER A 266 11.24 25.42 6.96
C SER A 266 12.54 25.50 6.16
N THR A 267 12.74 24.65 5.14
CA THR A 267 13.97 24.63 4.33
C THR A 267 14.22 26.00 3.69
N PRO A 268 15.43 26.58 3.80
CA PRO A 268 15.77 27.79 3.07
C PRO A 268 15.62 27.56 1.57
N LEU A 269 14.88 28.44 0.87
CA LEU A 269 14.51 28.23 -0.53
C LEU A 269 15.71 27.95 -1.43
N ALA A 270 16.83 28.67 -1.22
CA ALA A 270 18.05 28.48 -1.99
C ALA A 270 18.63 27.07 -1.84
N VAL A 271 18.57 26.49 -0.64
CA VAL A 271 19.05 25.12 -0.37
C VAL A 271 18.17 24.10 -1.08
N GLY A 272 16.84 24.22 -0.94
CA GLY A 272 15.92 23.29 -1.59
C GLY A 272 15.95 23.40 -3.12
N LEU A 273 16.06 24.61 -3.68
CA LEU A 273 16.21 24.80 -5.12
C LEU A 273 17.55 24.25 -5.64
N ALA A 274 18.66 24.54 -4.94
CA ALA A 274 19.97 23.98 -5.27
C ALA A 274 19.94 22.45 -5.23
N GLY A 275 19.31 21.89 -4.21
CA GLY A 275 19.10 20.46 -4.06
C GLY A 275 18.28 19.85 -5.20
N LEU A 276 17.08 20.37 -5.45
CA LEU A 276 16.17 19.85 -6.46
C LEU A 276 16.69 19.96 -7.90
N LEU A 277 17.64 20.86 -8.18
CA LEU A 277 18.14 21.10 -9.53
C LEU A 277 19.57 20.59 -9.74
N TRP A 278 20.48 20.79 -8.77
CA TRP A 278 21.94 20.55 -8.90
C TRP A 278 22.51 19.51 -7.92
N SER A 279 21.73 18.89 -7.04
CA SER A 279 22.27 17.82 -6.17
C SER A 279 22.73 16.60 -6.98
N PRO A 280 23.91 16.03 -6.69
CA PRO A 280 24.34 14.76 -7.29
C PRO A 280 23.37 13.60 -7.09
N GLY A 281 22.72 13.50 -5.92
CA GLY A 281 21.81 12.40 -5.59
C GLY A 281 20.32 12.69 -5.82
N LYS A 282 19.95 13.96 -6.04
CA LYS A 282 18.53 14.40 -6.15
C LYS A 282 18.26 15.44 -7.22
N GLY A 283 19.26 15.90 -7.98
CA GLY A 283 19.13 17.04 -8.88
C GLY A 283 18.47 16.71 -10.22
N LEU A 284 17.45 17.49 -10.59
CA LEU A 284 16.71 17.32 -11.83
C LEU A 284 17.60 17.33 -13.08
N LEU A 285 18.67 18.14 -13.09
CA LEU A 285 19.56 18.25 -14.25
C LEU A 285 20.33 16.96 -14.55
N PHE A 286 20.52 16.09 -13.55
CA PHE A 286 21.24 14.82 -13.71
C PHE A 286 20.28 13.64 -13.87
N TYR A 287 19.18 13.66 -13.13
CA TYR A 287 18.17 12.61 -13.18
C TYR A 287 17.20 12.75 -14.36
N ALA A 288 17.09 13.93 -14.97
CA ALA A 288 16.32 14.16 -16.20
C ALA A 288 17.07 15.12 -17.15
N PRO A 289 18.17 14.67 -17.80
CA PRO A 289 19.01 15.51 -18.68
C PRO A 289 18.26 16.20 -19.83
N VAL A 290 17.07 15.71 -20.21
CA VAL A 290 16.16 16.41 -21.13
C VAL A 290 15.91 17.87 -20.74
N THR A 291 15.97 18.20 -19.45
CA THR A 291 15.76 19.57 -18.95
C THR A 291 16.77 20.57 -19.49
N TRP A 292 17.96 20.14 -19.90
CA TRP A 292 18.94 21.01 -20.57
C TRP A 292 18.38 21.61 -21.87
N LEU A 293 17.43 20.90 -22.51
CA LEU A 293 16.79 21.34 -23.73
C LEU A 293 15.78 22.48 -23.50
N ILE A 294 15.30 22.69 -22.28
CA ILE A 294 14.47 23.86 -21.95
C ILE A 294 15.30 25.14 -22.16
N GLY A 295 16.51 25.17 -21.59
CA GLY A 295 17.45 26.28 -21.75
C GLY A 295 17.85 26.47 -23.21
N LEU A 296 18.24 25.38 -23.90
CA LEU A 296 18.58 25.44 -25.32
C LEU A 296 17.43 25.99 -26.16
N GLY A 297 16.19 25.53 -25.90
CA GLY A 297 14.99 25.93 -26.62
C GLY A 297 14.71 27.42 -26.54
N PHE A 298 15.03 28.06 -25.42
CA PHE A 298 14.92 29.51 -25.28
C PHE A 298 15.84 30.29 -26.24
N PHE A 299 17.03 29.76 -26.54
CA PHE A 299 18.00 30.41 -27.42
C PHE A 299 17.82 30.05 -28.91
N VAL A 300 17.44 28.80 -29.22
CA VAL A 300 17.46 28.30 -30.61
C VAL A 300 16.09 28.22 -31.26
N ALA A 301 15.00 28.16 -30.49
CA ALA A 301 13.68 28.04 -31.07
C ALA A 301 13.10 29.41 -31.43
N PRO A 302 12.43 29.54 -32.60
CA PRO A 302 11.68 30.75 -32.92
C PRO A 302 10.70 31.09 -31.80
N ARG A 303 10.63 32.36 -31.39
CA ARG A 303 9.70 32.82 -30.33
C ARG A 303 8.24 32.43 -30.59
N GLN A 304 7.87 32.23 -31.85
CA GLN A 304 6.54 31.78 -32.29
C GLN A 304 6.22 30.32 -31.87
N MET A 305 7.24 29.53 -31.52
CA MET A 305 7.10 28.17 -30.95
C MET A 305 6.92 28.20 -29.42
N LEU A 306 7.17 29.33 -28.76
CA LEU A 306 6.92 29.53 -27.32
C LEU A 306 5.46 29.95 -27.11
N ARG A 307 4.59 28.96 -26.91
CA ARG A 307 3.15 29.15 -26.80
C ARG A 307 2.66 29.11 -25.35
N LEU A 308 1.36 29.39 -25.13
CA LEU A 308 0.77 29.43 -23.78
C LEU A 308 0.93 28.08 -23.04
N GLU A 309 0.90 26.97 -23.76
CA GLU A 309 1.14 25.64 -23.19
C GLU A 309 2.54 25.48 -22.59
N ASN A 310 3.56 26.14 -23.17
CA ASN A 310 4.90 26.18 -22.57
C ASN A 310 4.93 27.07 -21.33
N VAL A 311 4.19 28.19 -21.34
CA VAL A 311 4.01 29.03 -20.15
C VAL A 311 3.32 28.23 -19.03
N ALA A 312 2.25 27.50 -19.34
CA ALA A 312 1.57 26.63 -18.39
C ALA A 312 2.54 25.57 -17.84
N ALA A 313 3.29 24.91 -18.71
CA ALA A 313 4.26 23.89 -18.32
C ALA A 313 5.37 24.44 -17.40
N LEU A 314 5.95 25.58 -17.74
CA LEU A 314 6.99 26.24 -16.95
C LEU A 314 6.44 26.78 -15.63
N SER A 315 5.20 27.30 -15.60
CA SER A 315 4.54 27.73 -14.37
C SER A 315 4.28 26.55 -13.43
N LEU A 316 3.86 25.40 -13.94
CA LEU A 316 3.70 24.17 -13.15
C LEU A 316 5.04 23.72 -12.54
N LEU A 317 6.11 23.72 -13.35
CA LEU A 317 7.46 23.42 -12.86
C LEU A 317 7.90 24.41 -11.78
N GLY A 318 7.75 25.71 -12.02
CA GLY A 318 8.14 26.78 -11.09
C GLY A 318 7.40 26.68 -9.76
N VAL A 319 6.08 26.51 -9.77
CA VAL A 319 5.29 26.35 -8.54
C VAL A 319 5.69 25.09 -7.78
N THR A 320 5.95 23.98 -8.48
CA THR A 320 6.41 22.74 -7.84
C THR A 320 7.78 22.92 -7.18
N LEU A 321 8.72 23.59 -7.84
CA LEU A 321 10.03 23.93 -7.29
C LEU A 321 9.93 24.83 -6.06
N LEU A 322 9.06 25.85 -6.09
CA LEU A 322 8.87 26.76 -4.96
C LEU A 322 8.24 26.07 -3.75
N LEU A 323 7.23 25.22 -3.98
CA LEU A 323 6.56 24.48 -2.92
C LEU A 323 7.55 23.50 -2.25
N TYR A 324 8.13 22.60 -3.03
CA TYR A 324 8.97 21.53 -2.48
C TYR A 324 10.38 21.99 -2.13
N GLY A 325 10.86 23.11 -2.69
CA GLY A 325 12.11 23.74 -2.26
C GLY A 325 12.04 24.35 -0.85
N ARG A 326 10.84 24.61 -0.32
CA ARG A 326 10.64 25.03 1.09
C ARG A 326 10.32 23.86 2.01
N TRP A 327 9.92 22.71 1.47
CA TRP A 327 9.52 21.54 2.26
C TRP A 327 10.69 20.98 3.08
N TYR A 328 10.42 20.54 4.32
CA TYR A 328 11.46 20.03 5.24
C TYR A 328 12.25 18.86 4.63
N ASP A 329 11.55 17.93 3.98
CA ASP A 329 12.14 16.79 3.27
C ASP A 329 12.10 17.05 1.76
N TRP A 330 12.71 18.15 1.30
CA TRP A 330 12.76 18.50 -0.13
C TRP A 330 13.37 17.38 -0.99
N ALA A 331 14.23 16.53 -0.42
CA ALA A 331 14.84 15.39 -1.10
C ALA A 331 13.82 14.28 -1.44
N GLY A 332 12.64 14.30 -0.82
CA GLY A 332 11.55 13.37 -1.08
C GLY A 332 11.82 11.95 -0.58
N GLY A 333 12.55 11.83 0.54
CA GLY A 333 12.84 10.56 1.20
C GLY A 333 13.70 9.58 0.39
N LEU A 334 13.57 8.29 0.70
CA LEU A 334 14.30 7.21 0.04
C LEU A 334 13.68 6.89 -1.33
N ALA A 335 13.99 7.71 -2.33
CA ALA A 335 13.46 7.59 -3.67
C ALA A 335 14.46 8.04 -4.74
N TRP A 336 14.32 7.52 -5.97
CA TRP A 336 15.18 7.86 -7.10
C TRP A 336 14.97 9.31 -7.56
N GLY A 337 16.03 10.13 -7.55
CA GLY A 337 16.00 11.51 -8.03
C GLY A 337 15.06 12.46 -7.25
N PRO A 338 14.70 13.62 -7.84
CA PRO A 338 13.82 14.60 -7.21
C PRO A 338 12.35 14.15 -7.29
N ARG A 339 11.95 13.25 -6.38
CA ARG A 339 10.63 12.62 -6.32
C ARG A 339 9.47 13.53 -6.67
N PHE A 340 9.36 14.68 -6.01
CA PHE A 340 8.21 15.57 -6.21
C PHE A 340 8.11 16.18 -7.62
N LEU A 341 9.24 16.29 -8.33
CA LEU A 341 9.25 16.81 -9.71
C LEU A 341 8.76 15.77 -10.72
N VAL A 342 8.61 14.49 -10.33
CA VAL A 342 8.03 13.44 -11.18
C VAL A 342 6.63 13.86 -11.67
N THR A 343 5.84 14.50 -10.81
CA THR A 343 4.51 15.03 -11.13
C THR A 343 4.51 15.97 -12.34
N VAL A 344 5.58 16.72 -12.58
CA VAL A 344 5.67 17.72 -13.67
C VAL A 344 6.60 17.31 -14.80
N LEU A 345 7.06 16.05 -14.87
CA LEU A 345 7.88 15.57 -15.99
C LEU A 345 7.20 15.71 -17.36
N PRO A 346 5.88 15.47 -17.53
CA PRO A 346 5.21 15.73 -18.80
C PRO A 346 5.28 17.21 -19.21
N ALA A 347 5.21 18.14 -18.24
CA ALA A 347 5.37 19.57 -18.47
C ALA A 347 6.82 19.92 -18.86
N ILE A 348 7.80 19.35 -18.18
CA ILE A 348 9.23 19.50 -18.48
C ILE A 348 9.54 19.07 -19.93
N VAL A 349 9.07 17.89 -20.34
CA VAL A 349 9.31 17.39 -21.69
C VAL A 349 8.54 18.20 -22.72
N LEU A 350 7.32 18.68 -22.41
CA LEU A 350 6.58 19.61 -23.27
C LEU A 350 7.38 20.89 -23.53
N ALA A 351 7.93 21.51 -22.46
CA ALA A 351 8.76 22.70 -22.56
C ALA A 351 10.07 22.47 -23.33
N SER A 352 10.52 21.21 -23.45
CA SER A 352 11.72 20.81 -24.19
C SER A 352 11.47 20.55 -25.69
N LEU A 353 10.20 20.43 -26.12
CA LEU A 353 9.85 20.12 -27.52
C LEU A 353 10.38 21.13 -28.55
N PRO A 354 10.43 22.46 -28.30
CA PRO A 354 10.99 23.40 -29.28
C PRO A 354 12.46 23.09 -29.65
N ALA A 355 13.29 22.76 -28.65
CA ALA A 355 14.67 22.35 -28.86
C ALA A 355 14.77 20.99 -29.55
N LEU A 356 13.93 20.03 -29.17
CA LEU A 356 13.86 18.72 -29.85
C LEU A 356 13.48 18.86 -31.32
N ALA A 357 12.55 19.77 -31.64
CA ALA A 357 12.17 20.06 -33.02
C ALA A 357 13.34 20.64 -33.82
N TRP A 358 14.12 21.55 -33.22
CA TRP A 358 15.33 22.10 -33.84
C TRP A 358 16.43 21.04 -34.04
N LEU A 359 16.67 20.21 -33.02
CA LEU A 359 17.66 19.12 -33.07
C LEU A 359 17.29 18.01 -34.06
N SER A 360 16.00 17.82 -34.33
CA SER A 360 15.49 16.82 -35.28
C SER A 360 15.68 17.23 -36.75
N GLN A 361 16.07 18.47 -37.03
CA GLN A 361 16.37 18.93 -38.39
C GLN A 361 17.68 18.28 -38.93
N PRO A 362 17.88 18.24 -40.26
CA PRO A 362 19.10 17.68 -40.84
C PRO A 362 20.39 18.37 -40.33
N GLY A 363 21.37 17.56 -39.93
CA GLY A 363 22.68 18.03 -39.47
C GLY A 363 23.38 17.02 -38.57
N ARG A 364 24.62 16.64 -38.89
CA ARG A 364 25.36 15.60 -38.14
C ARG A 364 25.55 15.98 -36.67
N GLY A 365 25.99 17.21 -36.38
CA GLY A 365 26.16 17.69 -35.01
C GLY A 365 24.87 17.69 -34.18
N ARG A 366 23.75 18.15 -34.76
CA ARG A 366 22.44 18.14 -34.10
C ARG A 366 21.96 16.72 -33.77
N ARG A 367 22.15 15.78 -34.70
CA ARG A 367 21.83 14.35 -34.47
C ARG A 367 22.68 13.73 -33.38
N LEU A 368 23.98 14.08 -33.31
CA LEU A 368 24.86 13.63 -32.24
C LEU A 368 24.44 14.18 -30.88
N ILE A 369 24.10 15.47 -30.79
CA ILE A 369 23.57 16.08 -29.56
C ILE A 369 22.26 15.42 -29.15
N LEU A 370 21.33 15.23 -30.08
CA LEU A 370 20.06 14.56 -29.81
C LEU A 370 20.26 13.13 -29.31
N ALA A 371 21.11 12.35 -29.99
CA ALA A 371 21.43 10.99 -29.59
C ALA A 371 22.08 10.96 -28.21
N PHE A 372 23.03 11.86 -27.95
CA PHE A 372 23.68 11.99 -26.64
C PHE A 372 22.65 12.27 -25.54
N VAL A 373 21.76 13.25 -25.71
CA VAL A 373 20.73 13.58 -24.72
C VAL A 373 19.78 12.41 -24.48
N ILE A 374 19.35 11.70 -25.53
CA ILE A 374 18.50 10.51 -25.38
C ILE A 374 19.23 9.41 -24.61
N ILE A 375 20.46 9.09 -25.01
CA ILE A 375 21.24 8.00 -24.40
C ILE A 375 21.52 8.31 -22.93
N ILE A 376 22.05 9.50 -22.62
CA ILE A 376 22.37 9.85 -21.23
C ILE A 376 21.12 9.92 -20.35
N SER A 377 19.98 10.36 -20.91
CA SER A 377 18.70 10.39 -20.20
C SER A 377 18.22 8.99 -19.82
N ILE A 378 18.37 8.01 -20.73
CA ILE A 378 18.01 6.61 -20.50
C ILE A 378 18.99 5.96 -19.51
N LEU A 379 20.30 6.14 -19.72
CA LEU A 379 21.33 5.60 -18.83
C LEU A 379 21.16 6.08 -17.39
N ALA A 380 20.76 7.34 -17.19
CA ALA A 380 20.48 7.90 -15.87
C ALA A 380 19.30 7.24 -15.14
N GLN A 381 18.45 6.45 -15.81
CA GLN A 381 17.35 5.74 -15.15
C GLN A 381 17.70 4.31 -14.78
N LEU A 382 18.68 3.71 -15.45
CA LEU A 382 18.95 2.27 -15.33
C LEU A 382 19.25 1.83 -13.90
N PRO A 383 20.10 2.51 -13.09
CA PRO A 383 20.31 2.07 -11.71
C PRO A 383 19.05 2.19 -10.86
N GLY A 384 18.23 3.22 -11.09
CA GLY A 384 16.93 3.38 -10.40
C GLY A 384 15.89 2.33 -10.78
N VAL A 385 16.08 1.65 -11.91
CA VAL A 385 15.24 0.54 -12.36
C VAL A 385 15.80 -0.80 -11.88
N LEU A 386 17.12 -0.97 -11.92
CA LEU A 386 17.78 -2.25 -11.67
C LEU A 386 18.04 -2.50 -10.18
N VAL A 387 18.15 -1.45 -9.37
CA VAL A 387 18.46 -1.52 -7.93
C VAL A 387 17.31 -0.96 -7.10
N ASN A 388 16.97 -1.68 -6.03
CA ASN A 388 15.94 -1.27 -5.09
C ASN A 388 16.52 -0.15 -4.24
N PHE A 389 16.06 1.07 -4.52
CA PHE A 389 16.63 2.25 -3.91
C PHE A 389 16.49 2.27 -2.38
N GLY A 390 15.30 1.93 -1.88
CA GLY A 390 15.01 1.96 -0.45
C GLY A 390 15.89 0.97 0.31
N TYR A 391 15.98 -0.25 -0.20
CA TYR A 391 16.82 -1.30 0.40
C TYR A 391 18.31 -0.96 0.33
N GLN A 392 18.82 -0.55 -0.83
CA GLN A 392 20.23 -0.17 -0.96
C GLN A 392 20.59 1.03 -0.06
N ALA A 393 19.71 2.02 0.07
CA ALA A 393 19.95 3.16 0.95
C ALA A 393 20.04 2.76 2.43
N ILE A 394 19.30 1.72 2.85
CA ILE A 394 19.42 1.15 4.20
C ILE A 394 20.78 0.46 4.37
N LEU A 395 21.23 -0.32 3.37
CA LEU A 395 22.55 -0.95 3.39
C LEU A 395 23.69 0.08 3.43
N ASP A 396 23.59 1.13 2.62
CA ASP A 396 24.53 2.25 2.61
C ASP A 396 24.60 2.92 4.00
N GLY A 397 23.45 3.14 4.64
CA GLY A 397 23.35 3.65 6.00
C GLY A 397 24.05 2.74 7.03
N LYS A 398 23.84 1.42 6.94
CA LYS A 398 24.54 0.42 7.77
C LYS A 398 26.05 0.41 7.52
N ALA A 399 26.48 0.71 6.30
CA ALA A 399 27.89 0.88 5.94
C ALA A 399 28.49 2.25 6.35
N GLY A 400 27.72 3.10 7.03
CA GLY A 400 28.16 4.41 7.52
C GLY A 400 28.02 5.56 6.52
N VAL A 401 27.38 5.35 5.37
CA VAL A 401 27.09 6.42 4.41
C VAL A 401 25.87 7.20 4.89
N THR A 402 26.07 8.47 5.20
CA THR A 402 24.99 9.36 5.62
C THR A 402 24.12 9.79 4.43
N LEU A 403 22.84 10.08 4.68
CA LEU A 403 21.93 10.63 3.67
C LEU A 403 22.45 11.94 3.05
N SER A 404 23.12 12.78 3.83
CA SER A 404 23.72 14.02 3.32
C SER A 404 24.84 13.73 2.31
N GLN A 405 25.68 12.72 2.56
CA GLN A 405 26.71 12.30 1.62
C GLN A 405 26.10 11.78 0.31
N SER A 406 25.09 10.92 0.37
CA SER A 406 24.45 10.39 -0.85
C SER A 406 23.74 11.46 -1.67
N ILE A 407 23.24 12.52 -1.02
CA ILE A 407 22.64 13.67 -1.69
C ILE A 407 23.71 14.59 -2.31
N TRP A 408 24.76 14.95 -1.57
CA TRP A 408 25.64 16.06 -1.96
C TRP A 408 27.01 15.67 -2.48
N ARG A 409 27.45 14.42 -2.32
CA ARG A 409 28.78 13.95 -2.74
C ARG A 409 28.69 12.93 -3.87
N TRP A 410 29.34 13.24 -4.99
CA TRP A 410 29.36 12.38 -6.18
C TRP A 410 29.74 10.91 -5.92
N PRO A 411 30.79 10.58 -5.15
CA PRO A 411 31.18 9.18 -4.92
C PRO A 411 30.10 8.34 -4.24
N TYR A 412 29.19 8.98 -3.50
CA TYR A 412 28.09 8.33 -2.79
C TYR A 412 26.74 8.55 -3.49
N SER A 413 26.71 9.26 -4.62
CA SER A 413 25.47 9.50 -5.35
C SER A 413 24.94 8.19 -5.91
N PRO A 414 23.66 7.86 -5.69
CA PRO A 414 23.02 6.69 -6.28
C PRO A 414 23.13 6.61 -7.80
N LEU A 415 23.27 7.75 -8.48
CA LEU A 415 23.46 7.80 -9.93
C LEU A 415 24.76 7.08 -10.38
N LEU A 416 25.78 7.05 -9.52
CA LEU A 416 27.08 6.43 -9.77
C LEU A 416 27.25 5.13 -8.97
N SER A 417 26.99 5.15 -7.66
CA SER A 417 27.30 4.02 -6.77
C SER A 417 26.40 2.79 -6.96
N TYR A 418 25.17 2.96 -7.45
CA TYR A 418 24.24 1.83 -7.54
C TYR A 418 24.55 0.88 -8.70
N TRP A 419 25.38 1.28 -9.67
CA TRP A 419 25.85 0.39 -10.73
C TRP A 419 26.58 -0.84 -10.17
N ASP A 420 27.31 -0.68 -9.08
CA ASP A 420 28.05 -1.76 -8.43
C ASP A 420 27.14 -2.80 -7.75
N ASN A 421 25.85 -2.48 -7.59
CA ASN A 421 24.88 -3.28 -6.85
C ASN A 421 23.81 -3.94 -7.73
N VAL A 422 23.91 -3.84 -9.06
CA VAL A 422 22.91 -4.37 -10.03
C VAL A 422 22.68 -5.88 -9.88
N PHE A 423 23.72 -6.65 -9.56
CA PHE A 423 23.65 -8.11 -9.38
C PHE A 423 23.85 -8.53 -7.92
N SER A 424 23.47 -7.66 -6.98
CA SER A 424 23.52 -7.91 -5.54
C SER A 424 22.14 -8.29 -4.99
N GLY A 425 22.03 -8.50 -3.67
CA GLY A 425 20.74 -8.65 -2.99
C GLY A 425 19.81 -7.44 -3.15
N SER A 426 20.34 -6.28 -3.57
CA SER A 426 19.56 -5.07 -3.89
C SER A 426 19.01 -5.03 -5.31
N ALA A 427 19.24 -6.05 -6.14
CA ALA A 427 18.61 -6.15 -7.45
C ALA A 427 17.07 -6.05 -7.31
N ASP A 428 16.39 -5.39 -8.25
CA ASP A 428 14.96 -5.06 -8.07
C ASP A 428 14.01 -5.77 -9.04
N PRO A 429 14.20 -5.70 -10.38
CA PRO A 429 13.38 -6.48 -11.32
C PRO A 429 13.41 -7.95 -10.99
N ILE A 430 12.24 -8.59 -11.07
CA ILE A 430 12.07 -9.93 -10.52
C ILE A 430 12.97 -10.98 -11.21
N TRP A 431 13.21 -10.83 -12.51
CA TRP A 431 14.03 -11.76 -13.29
C TRP A 431 15.54 -11.70 -12.98
N LEU A 432 15.99 -10.74 -12.16
CA LEU A 432 17.36 -10.71 -11.64
C LEU A 432 17.55 -11.61 -10.41
N HIS A 433 16.47 -12.13 -9.83
CA HIS A 433 16.53 -12.98 -8.64
C HIS A 433 16.51 -14.46 -8.99
N ALA A 434 17.27 -15.27 -8.25
CA ALA A 434 17.41 -16.70 -8.50
C ALA A 434 16.05 -17.43 -8.50
N PHE A 435 15.18 -17.12 -7.54
CA PHE A 435 13.86 -17.76 -7.42
C PHE A 435 12.98 -17.60 -8.67
N PHE A 436 13.17 -16.52 -9.45
CA PHE A 436 12.41 -16.33 -10.67
C PHE A 436 12.68 -17.47 -11.66
N TRP A 437 13.92 -17.94 -11.71
CA TRP A 437 14.37 -19.03 -12.58
C TRP A 437 14.02 -20.43 -12.05
N ASP A 438 13.58 -20.51 -10.78
CA ASP A 438 13.04 -21.73 -10.18
C ASP A 438 11.55 -21.96 -10.51
N ASN A 439 10.89 -21.00 -11.17
CA ASN A 439 9.53 -21.16 -11.67
C ASN A 439 9.40 -22.37 -12.64
N PRO A 440 8.19 -22.91 -12.86
CA PRO A 440 7.99 -24.00 -13.79
C PRO A 440 8.56 -23.69 -15.19
N ARG A 441 9.34 -24.63 -15.76
CA ARG A 441 10.07 -24.44 -17.03
C ARG A 441 9.20 -23.95 -18.19
N TRP A 442 7.93 -24.37 -18.23
CA TRP A 442 6.98 -23.95 -19.26
C TRP A 442 6.62 -22.46 -19.15
N LEU A 443 6.51 -21.92 -17.93
CA LEU A 443 6.20 -20.51 -17.68
C LEU A 443 7.38 -19.64 -18.12
N LEU A 444 8.60 -20.03 -17.71
CA LEU A 444 9.84 -19.36 -18.10
C LEU A 444 10.04 -19.37 -19.63
N ALA A 445 9.91 -20.53 -20.27
CA ALA A 445 10.00 -20.65 -21.73
C ALA A 445 8.95 -19.76 -22.43
N GLY A 446 7.72 -19.74 -21.91
CA GLY A 446 6.66 -18.87 -22.40
C GLY A 446 7.00 -17.38 -22.27
N LEU A 447 7.50 -16.93 -21.11
CA LEU A 447 7.90 -15.54 -20.87
C LEU A 447 9.07 -15.12 -21.77
N LEU A 448 10.10 -15.96 -21.90
CA LEU A 448 11.25 -15.68 -22.78
C LEU A 448 10.84 -15.61 -24.26
N LEU A 449 9.95 -16.52 -24.69
CA LEU A 449 9.37 -16.47 -26.03
C LEU A 449 8.58 -15.18 -26.24
N LEU A 450 7.75 -14.76 -25.27
CA LEU A 450 7.01 -13.51 -25.33
C LEU A 450 7.97 -12.30 -25.42
N VAL A 451 9.04 -12.27 -24.65
CA VAL A 451 10.06 -11.20 -24.72
C VAL A 451 10.66 -11.15 -26.12
N ALA A 452 11.07 -12.29 -26.68
CA ALA A 452 11.65 -12.36 -28.02
C ALA A 452 10.65 -11.92 -29.11
N VAL A 453 9.40 -12.40 -29.06
CA VAL A 453 8.35 -12.09 -30.02
C VAL A 453 7.95 -10.62 -29.94
N ILE A 454 7.67 -10.10 -28.74
CA ILE A 454 7.28 -8.70 -28.53
C ILE A 454 8.43 -7.78 -28.97
N SER A 455 9.67 -8.05 -28.56
CA SER A 455 10.83 -7.25 -28.96
C SER A 455 11.06 -7.29 -30.47
N GLY A 456 10.93 -8.46 -31.10
CA GLY A 456 11.02 -8.62 -32.55
C GLY A 456 9.94 -7.83 -33.29
N LEU A 457 8.68 -7.90 -32.84
CA LEU A 457 7.57 -7.14 -33.42
C LEU A 457 7.75 -5.63 -33.23
N LEU A 458 8.15 -5.19 -32.04
CA LEU A 458 8.43 -3.78 -31.75
C LEU A 458 9.57 -3.25 -32.63
N LEU A 459 10.66 -4.01 -32.79
CA LEU A 459 11.78 -3.67 -33.65
C LEU A 459 11.37 -3.63 -35.13
N LEU A 460 10.59 -4.59 -35.61
CA LEU A 460 10.08 -4.61 -36.97
C LEU A 460 9.19 -3.39 -37.26
N ILE A 461 8.32 -3.01 -36.32
CA ILE A 461 7.48 -1.82 -36.43
C ILE A 461 8.35 -0.56 -36.42
N LEU A 462 9.36 -0.48 -35.55
CA LEU A 462 10.30 0.63 -35.50
C LEU A 462 11.07 0.80 -36.82
N VAL A 463 11.66 -0.29 -37.34
CA VAL A 463 12.39 -0.28 -38.63
C VAL A 463 11.47 0.14 -39.77
N ARG A 464 10.23 -0.35 -39.80
CA ARG A 464 9.23 0.06 -40.79
C ARG A 464 8.85 1.53 -40.64
N PHE A 465 8.69 2.02 -39.42
CA PHE A 465 8.38 3.42 -39.16
C PHE A 465 9.50 4.35 -39.63
N VAL A 466 10.76 3.99 -39.36
CA VAL A 466 11.95 4.75 -39.79
C VAL A 466 12.09 4.73 -41.32
N ARG A 467 11.94 3.57 -41.97
CA ARG A 467 12.13 3.43 -43.43
C ARG A 467 10.93 3.91 -44.25
N GLN A 468 9.71 3.67 -43.78
CA GLN A 468 8.46 3.87 -44.53
C GLN A 468 7.35 4.44 -43.62
N PRO A 469 7.51 5.69 -43.14
CA PRO A 469 6.62 6.28 -42.12
C PRO A 469 5.16 6.38 -42.54
N ASN A 470 4.86 6.33 -43.85
CA ASN A 470 3.51 6.43 -44.39
C ASN A 470 2.80 5.09 -44.56
N ARG A 471 3.51 3.95 -44.63
CA ARG A 471 2.85 2.65 -44.80
C ARG A 471 2.13 2.20 -43.51
N PRO A 472 0.87 1.71 -43.60
CA PRO A 472 0.16 1.21 -42.43
C PRO A 472 0.76 -0.12 -41.97
N VAL A 473 0.68 -0.36 -40.65
CA VAL A 473 0.93 -1.69 -40.10
C VAL A 473 -0.31 -2.55 -40.36
N GLY A 474 -0.11 -3.84 -40.67
CA GLY A 474 -1.22 -4.77 -40.93
C GLY A 474 -2.20 -4.86 -39.76
N ALA A 475 -3.49 -4.96 -40.07
CA ALA A 475 -4.58 -4.84 -39.08
C ALA A 475 -4.50 -5.85 -37.93
N GLY A 476 -3.96 -7.05 -38.16
CA GLY A 476 -3.82 -8.11 -37.13
C GLY A 476 -2.62 -7.96 -36.20
N VAL A 477 -1.60 -7.15 -36.54
CA VAL A 477 -0.35 -7.06 -35.75
C VAL A 477 -0.58 -6.37 -34.42
N LEU A 478 -1.39 -5.31 -34.42
CA LEU A 478 -1.59 -4.47 -33.24
C LEU A 478 -2.47 -5.13 -32.17
N PRO A 479 -3.62 -5.75 -32.52
CA PRO A 479 -4.37 -6.58 -31.57
C PRO A 479 -3.55 -7.76 -31.02
N GLY A 480 -2.75 -8.41 -31.88
CA GLY A 480 -1.83 -9.46 -31.45
C GLY A 480 -0.84 -8.96 -30.41
N LEU A 481 -0.19 -7.82 -30.66
CA LEU A 481 0.77 -7.21 -29.72
C LEU A 481 0.11 -6.80 -28.39
N ILE A 482 -1.14 -6.30 -28.42
CA ILE A 482 -1.92 -6.01 -27.21
C ILE A 482 -2.11 -7.28 -26.39
N GLY A 483 -2.60 -8.35 -27.02
CA GLY A 483 -2.79 -9.65 -26.37
C GLY A 483 -1.50 -10.20 -25.78
N LEU A 484 -0.40 -10.18 -26.55
CA LEU A 484 0.91 -10.65 -26.09
C LEU A 484 1.43 -9.84 -24.90
N THR A 485 1.29 -8.52 -24.92
CA THR A 485 1.75 -7.65 -23.81
C THR A 485 0.92 -7.87 -22.54
N ALA A 486 -0.39 -8.08 -22.69
CA ALA A 486 -1.28 -8.41 -21.57
C ALA A 486 -0.95 -9.78 -20.95
N VAL A 487 -0.76 -10.80 -21.79
CA VAL A 487 -0.33 -12.14 -21.35
C VAL A 487 1.04 -12.08 -20.69
N PHE A 488 1.98 -11.31 -21.22
CA PHE A 488 3.30 -11.11 -20.62
C PHE A 488 3.20 -10.46 -19.24
N GLY A 489 2.45 -9.35 -19.10
CA GLY A 489 2.26 -8.67 -17.81
C GLY A 489 1.62 -9.59 -16.77
N LEU A 490 0.58 -10.35 -17.15
CA LEU A 490 -0.04 -11.31 -16.25
C LEU A 490 0.91 -12.47 -15.90
N GLY A 491 1.67 -12.98 -16.87
CA GLY A 491 2.67 -14.02 -16.65
C GLY A 491 3.76 -13.58 -15.66
N MET A 492 4.18 -12.30 -15.72
CA MET A 492 5.10 -11.71 -14.75
C MET A 492 4.51 -11.67 -13.34
N VAL A 493 3.22 -11.34 -13.19
CA VAL A 493 2.53 -11.35 -11.89
C VAL A 493 2.41 -12.77 -11.32
N ILE A 494 2.10 -13.76 -12.16
CA ILE A 494 2.04 -15.17 -11.74
C ILE A 494 3.42 -15.66 -11.30
N ALA A 495 4.47 -15.37 -12.08
CA ALA A 495 5.85 -15.71 -11.74
C ALA A 495 6.35 -15.01 -10.46
N ALA A 496 5.70 -13.91 -10.06
CA ALA A 496 5.99 -13.15 -8.84
C ALA A 496 5.23 -13.63 -7.60
N ARG A 497 4.28 -14.56 -7.74
CA ARG A 497 3.55 -15.12 -6.60
C ARG A 497 4.46 -15.80 -5.58
N PRO A 498 5.39 -16.70 -5.96
CA PRO A 498 6.25 -17.40 -5.00
C PRO A 498 7.49 -16.59 -4.58
N ASP A 499 7.48 -15.27 -4.77
CA ASP A 499 8.62 -14.41 -4.44
C ASP A 499 8.91 -14.44 -2.93
N PRO A 500 10.09 -14.92 -2.50
CA PRO A 500 10.42 -15.07 -1.08
C PRO A 500 10.50 -13.73 -0.34
N ARG A 501 10.63 -12.61 -1.05
CA ARG A 501 10.65 -11.27 -0.45
C ARG A 501 9.28 -10.85 0.12
N TRP A 502 8.22 -11.61 -0.17
CA TRP A 502 6.90 -11.45 0.45
C TRP A 502 6.66 -12.36 1.65
N LEU A 503 7.57 -13.30 1.92
CA LEU A 503 7.41 -14.23 3.02
C LEU A 503 7.83 -13.58 4.32
N GLU A 504 7.15 -13.97 5.39
CA GLU A 504 7.55 -13.66 6.74
C GLU A 504 8.92 -14.29 7.03
N THR A 505 9.89 -13.49 7.47
CA THR A 505 11.25 -13.99 7.75
C THR A 505 11.44 -14.47 9.19
N SER A 506 10.46 -14.26 10.05
CA SER A 506 10.52 -14.65 11.46
C SER A 506 10.46 -16.17 11.66
N THR A 507 9.86 -16.91 10.72
CA THR A 507 9.61 -18.36 10.81
C THR A 507 9.60 -19.01 9.43
N SER A 508 9.30 -20.32 9.36
CA SER A 508 9.23 -21.03 8.09
C SER A 508 7.94 -20.73 7.32
N GLN A 509 7.98 -20.76 6.00
CA GLN A 509 6.80 -20.56 5.15
C GLN A 509 5.67 -21.56 5.47
N ALA A 510 6.01 -22.81 5.83
CA ALA A 510 5.04 -23.82 6.19
C ALA A 510 4.32 -23.45 7.50
N THR A 511 5.07 -22.92 8.47
CA THR A 511 4.55 -22.43 9.75
C THR A 511 3.60 -21.25 9.53
N THR A 512 3.99 -20.25 8.74
CA THR A 512 3.11 -19.09 8.47
C THR A 512 1.83 -19.48 7.73
N GLN A 513 1.92 -20.43 6.78
CA GLN A 513 0.75 -20.99 6.11
C GLN A 513 -0.17 -21.72 7.10
N ALA A 514 0.41 -22.59 7.95
CA ALA A 514 -0.36 -23.33 8.95
C ALA A 514 -1.09 -22.39 9.94
N VAL A 515 -0.42 -21.34 10.42
CA VAL A 515 -1.03 -20.30 11.27
C VAL A 515 -2.20 -19.64 10.56
N ARG A 516 -2.00 -19.16 9.32
CA ARG A 516 -3.07 -18.52 8.54
C ARG A 516 -4.25 -19.43 8.30
N ASP A 517 -4.00 -20.66 7.85
CA ASP A 517 -5.04 -21.62 7.52
C ASP A 517 -5.82 -22.02 8.77
N TRP A 518 -5.13 -22.21 9.89
CA TRP A 518 -5.76 -22.54 11.16
C TRP A 518 -6.68 -21.43 11.69
N ILE A 519 -6.20 -20.18 11.67
CA ILE A 519 -7.02 -19.02 12.08
C ILE A 519 -8.19 -18.87 11.11
N THR A 520 -7.94 -18.89 9.79
CA THR A 520 -8.97 -18.69 8.77
C THR A 520 -10.08 -19.72 8.89
N ALA A 521 -9.73 -20.99 9.12
CA ALA A 521 -10.70 -22.08 9.28
C ALA A 521 -11.59 -21.95 10.53
N ARG A 522 -11.16 -21.21 11.55
CA ARG A 522 -11.87 -21.05 12.84
C ARG A 522 -12.46 -19.66 13.05
N SER A 523 -12.03 -18.70 12.24
CA SER A 523 -12.44 -17.32 12.33
C SER A 523 -13.89 -17.09 11.90
N ARG A 524 -14.52 -16.10 12.50
CA ARG A 524 -15.86 -15.60 12.15
C ARG A 524 -15.75 -14.17 11.64
N PRO A 525 -16.74 -13.65 10.88
CA PRO A 525 -16.69 -12.28 10.35
C PRO A 525 -16.50 -11.17 11.39
N ASN A 526 -16.90 -11.39 12.65
CA ASN A 526 -16.76 -10.43 13.75
C ASN A 526 -15.54 -10.70 14.65
N ASP A 527 -14.55 -11.46 14.16
CA ASP A 527 -13.28 -11.64 14.82
C ASP A 527 -12.25 -10.60 14.36
N LEU A 528 -11.26 -10.35 15.21
CA LEU A 528 -10.06 -9.62 14.87
C LEU A 528 -8.83 -10.52 15.03
N ILE A 529 -7.80 -10.33 14.21
CA ILE A 529 -6.48 -10.90 14.41
C ILE A 529 -5.53 -9.79 14.84
N LEU A 530 -4.86 -9.95 15.98
CA LEU A 530 -3.72 -9.13 16.37
C LEU A 530 -2.44 -9.84 15.97
N LEU A 531 -1.80 -9.33 14.93
CA LEU A 531 -0.50 -9.79 14.46
C LEU A 531 0.57 -9.07 15.25
N ASP A 532 1.14 -9.75 16.23
CA ASP A 532 2.20 -9.20 17.05
C ASP A 532 3.53 -9.10 16.27
N LEU A 533 4.23 -7.98 16.45
CA LEU A 533 5.49 -7.64 15.79
C LEU A 533 6.53 -7.27 16.85
N ARG A 534 7.66 -7.98 16.88
CA ARG A 534 8.68 -7.85 17.94
C ARG A 534 9.57 -6.60 17.83
N ASP A 535 9.91 -6.17 16.63
CA ASP A 535 11.04 -5.26 16.39
C ASP A 535 10.62 -3.81 16.08
N GLY A 536 9.51 -3.33 16.65
CA GLY A 536 9.09 -1.93 16.46
C GLY A 536 8.46 -1.64 15.09
N PHE A 537 8.69 -2.51 14.11
CA PHE A 537 8.29 -2.40 12.71
C PHE A 537 8.02 -3.78 12.12
N ASP A 538 7.35 -3.82 10.97
CA ASP A 538 7.18 -5.03 10.17
C ASP A 538 8.47 -5.42 9.42
N ASN A 539 9.59 -5.55 10.15
CA ASN A 539 10.89 -5.92 9.58
C ASN A 539 10.89 -7.33 9.00
N ASP A 540 10.11 -8.22 9.62
CA ASP A 540 9.94 -9.59 9.15
C ASP A 540 8.91 -9.72 8.03
N ASN A 541 8.28 -8.63 7.57
CA ASN A 541 7.28 -8.64 6.50
C ASN A 541 6.06 -9.55 6.77
N ARG A 542 5.72 -9.73 8.05
CA ARG A 542 4.53 -10.45 8.50
C ARG A 542 3.27 -9.76 8.00
N ILE A 543 3.14 -8.44 8.17
CA ILE A 543 1.96 -7.71 7.68
C ILE A 543 1.90 -7.75 6.16
N GLY A 544 3.04 -7.58 5.49
CA GLY A 544 3.14 -7.75 4.04
C GLY A 544 2.60 -9.10 3.56
N GLU A 545 2.99 -10.20 4.20
CA GLU A 545 2.51 -11.55 3.86
C GLU A 545 0.99 -11.69 4.03
N TRP A 546 0.46 -11.19 5.14
CA TRP A 546 -0.99 -11.21 5.44
C TRP A 546 -1.80 -10.35 4.48
N VAL A 547 -1.37 -9.10 4.23
CA VAL A 547 -2.00 -8.23 3.22
C VAL A 547 -2.02 -8.92 1.85
N ASN A 548 -0.99 -9.68 1.52
CA ASN A 548 -0.88 -10.28 0.19
C ASN A 548 -1.68 -11.57 0.02
N PHE A 549 -1.64 -12.47 1.01
CA PHE A 549 -2.13 -13.84 0.88
C PHE A 549 -3.29 -14.21 1.80
N ALA A 550 -3.53 -13.49 2.89
CA ALA A 550 -4.66 -13.79 3.76
C ALA A 550 -6.00 -13.45 3.08
N SER A 551 -7.05 -14.17 3.49
CA SER A 551 -8.43 -13.92 3.07
C SER A 551 -8.89 -12.49 3.41
N ALA A 552 -9.96 -12.05 2.74
CA ALA A 552 -10.56 -10.74 2.98
C ALA A 552 -11.23 -10.61 4.36
N GLN A 553 -11.47 -11.71 5.07
CA GLN A 553 -11.98 -11.76 6.44
C GLN A 553 -11.27 -12.91 7.18
N PRO A 554 -11.06 -12.81 8.51
CA PRO A 554 -11.48 -11.73 9.42
C PRO A 554 -10.62 -10.47 9.24
N ASP A 555 -10.88 -9.42 10.02
CA ASP A 555 -10.02 -8.23 10.05
C ASP A 555 -8.76 -8.48 10.86
N TYR A 556 -7.73 -7.67 10.63
CA TYR A 556 -6.46 -7.80 11.34
C TYR A 556 -5.83 -6.44 11.64
N ILE A 557 -5.05 -6.40 12.72
CA ILE A 557 -4.20 -5.28 13.08
C ILE A 557 -2.77 -5.78 13.21
N GLY A 558 -1.84 -5.12 12.52
CA GLY A 558 -0.42 -5.25 12.83
C GLY A 558 -0.12 -4.44 14.08
N TRP A 559 0.19 -5.15 15.16
CA TRP A 559 0.38 -4.60 16.49
C TRP A 559 1.85 -4.67 16.86
N ASN A 560 2.43 -3.51 17.13
CA ASN A 560 3.80 -3.46 17.58
C ASN A 560 3.88 -3.79 19.06
N ARG A 561 4.69 -4.78 19.41
CA ARG A 561 4.86 -5.23 20.79
C ARG A 561 5.38 -4.08 21.65
N LYS A 562 4.66 -3.84 22.74
CA LYS A 562 5.01 -2.81 23.71
C LYS A 562 5.77 -3.42 24.86
N THR A 563 6.89 -2.82 25.23
CA THR A 563 7.63 -3.20 26.45
C THR A 563 6.86 -2.85 27.71
N ASP A 564 6.04 -1.80 27.65
CA ASP A 564 5.07 -1.43 28.66
C ASP A 564 3.80 -0.97 27.92
N LEU A 565 2.65 -1.55 28.27
CA LEU A 565 1.38 -1.24 27.62
C LEU A 565 0.68 -0.13 28.40
N GLU A 566 0.95 1.11 28.02
CA GLU A 566 0.47 2.29 28.75
C GLU A 566 -1.07 2.38 28.75
N GLU A 567 -1.65 3.09 29.73
CA GLU A 567 -3.11 3.24 29.86
C GLU A 567 -3.78 3.81 28.58
N VAL A 568 -3.07 4.70 27.87
CA VAL A 568 -3.55 5.25 26.59
C VAL A 568 -3.61 4.16 25.52
N GLU A 569 -2.60 3.30 25.45
CA GLU A 569 -2.56 2.19 24.50
C GLU A 569 -3.61 1.12 24.83
N GLN A 570 -3.79 0.81 26.11
CA GLN A 570 -4.89 -0.04 26.58
C GLN A 570 -6.25 0.53 26.18
N SER A 571 -6.44 1.84 26.35
CA SER A 571 -7.69 2.51 26.01
C SER A 571 -7.99 2.46 24.50
N HIS A 572 -6.97 2.71 23.66
CA HIS A 572 -7.09 2.54 22.21
C HIS A 572 -7.42 1.09 21.84
N LEU A 573 -6.72 0.12 22.44
CA LEU A 573 -6.92 -1.29 22.13
C LEU A 573 -8.33 -1.74 22.55
N ARG A 574 -8.83 -1.36 23.73
CA ARG A 574 -10.24 -1.62 24.13
C ARG A 574 -11.23 -1.06 23.12
N GLN A 575 -10.98 0.16 22.65
CA GLN A 575 -11.84 0.81 21.67
C GLN A 575 -11.83 0.06 20.33
N TRP A 576 -10.63 -0.30 19.84
CA TRP A 576 -10.48 -1.03 18.57
C TRP A 576 -11.03 -2.45 18.64
N LEU A 577 -10.96 -3.10 19.80
CA LEU A 577 -11.58 -4.41 20.06
C LEU A 577 -13.10 -4.31 20.30
N GLY A 578 -13.63 -3.10 20.51
CA GLY A 578 -15.04 -2.82 20.76
C GLY A 578 -16.02 -3.48 19.76
N PRO A 579 -15.82 -3.34 18.45
CA PRO A 579 -16.71 -3.93 17.43
C PRO A 579 -16.64 -5.47 17.32
N TYR A 580 -15.59 -6.09 17.86
CA TYR A 580 -15.33 -7.52 17.67
C TYR A 580 -15.81 -8.34 18.86
N SER A 581 -16.10 -9.61 18.63
CA SER A 581 -16.52 -10.56 19.66
C SER A 581 -15.37 -11.43 20.17
N ARG A 582 -14.36 -11.65 19.31
CA ARG A 582 -13.15 -12.42 19.63
C ARG A 582 -11.94 -11.75 19.03
N VAL A 583 -10.79 -12.01 19.63
CA VAL A 583 -9.49 -11.63 19.09
C VAL A 583 -8.53 -12.81 19.11
N TRP A 584 -7.85 -13.03 17.99
CA TRP A 584 -6.78 -14.02 17.86
C TRP A 584 -5.44 -13.30 17.95
N LEU A 585 -4.73 -13.49 19.06
CA LEU A 585 -3.38 -12.95 19.23
C LEU A 585 -2.37 -13.95 18.63
N SER A 586 -1.72 -13.55 17.54
CA SER A 586 -0.70 -14.36 16.88
C SER A 586 0.69 -13.86 17.27
N LEU A 587 1.39 -14.62 18.11
CA LEU A 587 2.67 -14.29 18.74
C LEU A 587 3.85 -14.92 18.02
N GLN A 588 4.91 -14.14 17.83
CA GLN A 588 6.19 -14.61 17.27
C GLN A 588 7.16 -15.06 18.37
N ALA A 589 7.60 -16.32 18.35
CA ALA A 589 8.69 -16.83 19.20
C ALA A 589 8.60 -16.35 20.67
N THR A 590 7.40 -16.44 21.24
CA THR A 590 7.05 -15.90 22.56
C THR A 590 6.67 -17.03 23.51
N PRO A 591 7.50 -17.30 24.54
CA PRO A 591 7.20 -18.30 25.56
C PRO A 591 5.87 -18.03 26.27
N LEU A 592 5.31 -19.08 26.89
CA LEU A 592 4.20 -18.93 27.82
C LEU A 592 4.59 -17.96 28.95
N PHE A 593 3.68 -17.03 29.26
CA PHE A 593 3.84 -16.06 30.36
C PHE A 593 5.11 -15.20 30.27
N ASP A 594 5.60 -14.92 29.05
CA ASP A 594 6.70 -13.98 28.86
C ASP A 594 6.31 -12.60 29.43
N PRO A 595 7.02 -12.08 30.43
CA PRO A 595 6.69 -10.79 31.03
C PRO A 595 6.82 -9.62 30.05
N ASN A 596 7.53 -9.81 28.93
CA ASN A 596 7.64 -8.82 27.87
C ASN A 596 6.46 -8.86 26.88
N SER A 597 5.59 -9.88 26.97
CA SER A 597 4.34 -9.98 26.22
C SER A 597 3.23 -9.20 26.94
N THR A 598 3.44 -7.90 27.14
CA THR A 598 2.52 -7.05 27.93
C THR A 598 1.09 -7.01 27.37
N THR A 599 0.95 -7.11 26.04
CA THR A 599 -0.35 -7.16 25.37
C THR A 599 -1.10 -8.47 25.67
N GLU A 600 -0.38 -9.59 25.66
CA GLU A 600 -0.95 -10.87 26.06
C GLU A 600 -1.34 -10.84 27.54
N GLY A 601 -0.44 -10.42 28.43
CA GLY A 601 -0.73 -10.31 29.86
C GLY A 601 -1.93 -9.40 30.16
N TRP A 602 -2.04 -8.29 29.44
CA TRP A 602 -3.22 -7.42 29.52
C TRP A 602 -4.50 -8.11 29.02
N LEU A 603 -4.47 -8.82 27.89
CA LEU A 603 -5.61 -9.59 27.40
C LEU A 603 -6.02 -10.72 28.37
N HIS A 604 -5.09 -11.37 29.05
CA HIS A 604 -5.40 -12.34 30.11
C HIS A 604 -6.14 -11.71 31.30
N THR A 605 -5.92 -10.41 31.55
CA THR A 605 -6.59 -9.68 32.63
C THR A 605 -7.94 -9.13 32.18
N TRP A 606 -8.01 -8.56 30.98
CA TRP A 606 -9.18 -7.83 30.49
C TRP A 606 -10.18 -8.71 29.70
N ALA A 607 -9.71 -9.74 29.00
CA ALA A 607 -10.52 -10.63 28.19
C ALA A 607 -10.49 -12.07 28.74
N TYR A 608 -11.12 -13.00 28.02
CA TYR A 608 -11.25 -14.40 28.44
C TYR A 608 -10.48 -15.31 27.47
N PRO A 609 -9.30 -15.81 27.85
CA PRO A 609 -8.49 -16.65 26.97
C PRO A 609 -9.21 -17.97 26.67
N GLY A 610 -9.21 -18.41 25.41
CA GLY A 610 -9.87 -19.61 24.87
C GLY A 610 -8.89 -20.65 24.32
N GLN A 611 -9.08 -21.10 23.08
CA GLN A 611 -8.18 -22.07 22.45
C GLN A 611 -6.77 -21.51 22.26
N GLU A 612 -5.75 -22.37 22.41
CA GLU A 612 -4.35 -22.06 22.14
C GLU A 612 -3.75 -23.14 21.24
N GLN A 613 -2.92 -22.73 20.26
CA GLN A 613 -2.22 -23.64 19.38
C GLN A 613 -0.79 -23.15 19.11
N TRP A 614 0.16 -24.09 19.20
CA TRP A 614 1.55 -23.90 18.81
C TRP A 614 1.80 -24.39 17.37
N PHE A 615 2.60 -23.63 16.65
CA PHE A 615 3.12 -23.96 15.32
C PHE A 615 4.62 -23.65 15.33
N ASP A 616 5.44 -24.68 15.58
CA ASP A 616 6.88 -24.50 15.80
C ASP A 616 7.16 -23.44 16.88
N ASP A 617 7.68 -22.28 16.49
CA ASP A 617 7.97 -21.14 17.35
C ASP A 617 6.86 -20.09 17.41
N GLN A 618 5.82 -20.21 16.59
CA GLN A 618 4.66 -19.33 16.59
C GLN A 618 3.58 -19.86 17.52
N ARG A 619 2.88 -18.96 18.21
CA ARG A 619 1.72 -19.30 19.04
C ARG A 619 0.52 -18.46 18.65
N VAL A 620 -0.65 -19.07 18.61
CA VAL A 620 -1.92 -18.37 18.45
C VAL A 620 -2.78 -18.60 19.68
N VAL A 621 -3.24 -17.52 20.30
CA VAL A 621 -4.12 -17.54 21.46
C VAL A 621 -5.45 -16.86 21.11
N GLU A 622 -6.55 -17.57 21.30
CA GLU A 622 -7.90 -17.02 21.21
C GLU A 622 -8.23 -16.25 22.48
N PHE A 623 -8.86 -15.08 22.36
CA PHE A 623 -9.50 -14.38 23.48
C PHE A 623 -10.93 -14.03 23.11
N VAL A 624 -11.88 -14.42 23.96
CA VAL A 624 -13.28 -14.03 23.86
C VAL A 624 -13.47 -12.71 24.61
N LEU A 625 -14.09 -11.73 23.94
CA LEU A 625 -14.17 -10.36 24.43
C LEU A 625 -15.40 -10.14 25.32
N PRO A 626 -15.25 -9.45 26.46
CA PRO A 626 -16.35 -9.18 27.38
C PRO A 626 -17.38 -8.21 26.78
N GLY A 627 -18.66 -8.39 27.13
CA GLY A 627 -19.74 -7.48 26.78
C GLY A 627 -19.76 -6.21 27.65
N PRO A 628 -20.54 -5.17 27.29
CA PRO A 628 -20.67 -3.96 28.10
C PRO A 628 -21.44 -4.18 29.42
N MET A 629 -22.20 -5.27 29.56
CA MET A 629 -22.84 -5.70 30.81
C MET A 629 -22.62 -7.20 31.00
N GLU A 630 -21.93 -7.58 32.07
CA GLU A 630 -21.65 -8.96 32.44
C GLU A 630 -22.69 -9.45 33.47
N THR A 631 -23.96 -9.58 33.09
CA THR A 631 -24.90 -10.32 33.94
C THR A 631 -24.61 -11.80 33.84
N ALA A 632 -24.31 -12.46 34.95
CA ALA A 632 -24.10 -13.89 34.95
C ALA A 632 -25.39 -14.62 34.56
N VAL A 633 -25.23 -15.61 33.68
CA VAL A 633 -26.28 -16.52 33.24
C VAL A 633 -26.33 -17.74 34.15
N ALA A 634 -25.22 -18.09 34.79
CA ALA A 634 -25.14 -19.05 35.87
C ALA A 634 -24.03 -18.66 36.86
N GLU A 635 -24.25 -18.93 38.13
CA GLU A 635 -23.26 -18.76 39.21
C GLU A 635 -23.42 -19.92 40.18
N GLY A 636 -22.33 -20.33 40.82
CA GLY A 636 -22.35 -21.37 41.84
C GLY A 636 -21.33 -21.14 42.94
N GLY A 637 -21.62 -21.75 44.09
CA GLY A 637 -20.81 -21.66 45.30
C GLY A 637 -19.74 -22.76 45.42
N PRO A 638 -19.19 -22.96 46.63
CA PRO A 638 -18.04 -23.83 46.83
C PRO A 638 -18.30 -25.29 46.43
N ALA A 639 -17.39 -25.85 45.64
CA ALA A 639 -17.39 -27.24 45.20
C ALA A 639 -16.06 -27.91 45.62
N PRO A 640 -16.03 -28.60 46.78
CA PRO A 640 -14.83 -29.27 47.27
C PRO A 640 -14.54 -30.55 46.50
N LEU A 641 -13.26 -30.88 46.33
CA LEU A 641 -12.80 -32.14 45.72
C LEU A 641 -12.31 -33.13 46.78
N GLU A 642 -12.27 -34.41 46.42
CA GLU A 642 -11.73 -35.48 47.27
C GLU A 642 -10.26 -35.28 47.68
N ASN A 643 -9.48 -34.56 46.88
CA ASN A 643 -8.06 -34.32 47.14
C ASN A 643 -7.77 -33.14 48.10
N GLY A 644 -8.83 -32.48 48.61
CA GLY A 644 -8.73 -31.33 49.52
C GLY A 644 -8.64 -29.96 48.84
N TYR A 645 -8.44 -29.92 47.52
CA TYR A 645 -8.53 -28.69 46.73
C TYR A 645 -10.01 -28.33 46.48
N ALA A 646 -10.35 -27.06 46.31
CA ALA A 646 -11.74 -26.65 46.10
C ALA A 646 -11.86 -25.48 45.13
N LEU A 647 -12.92 -25.54 44.32
CA LEU A 647 -13.46 -24.37 43.64
C LEU A 647 -14.28 -23.59 44.68
N GLU A 648 -13.94 -22.33 44.93
CA GLU A 648 -14.66 -21.46 45.86
C GLU A 648 -15.97 -20.94 45.24
N SER A 649 -15.91 -20.54 43.98
CA SER A 649 -17.07 -20.10 43.23
C SER A 649 -16.81 -20.14 41.73
N TYR A 650 -17.88 -20.12 40.94
CA TYR A 650 -17.81 -19.87 39.52
C TYR A 650 -18.90 -18.90 39.08
N ALA A 651 -18.64 -18.19 37.98
CA ALA A 651 -19.62 -17.41 37.26
C ALA A 651 -19.48 -17.65 35.76
N VAL A 652 -20.62 -17.74 35.06
CA VAL A 652 -20.71 -17.87 33.61
C VAL A 652 -21.49 -16.68 33.09
N HIS A 653 -20.86 -15.87 32.24
CA HIS A 653 -21.45 -14.70 31.61
C HIS A 653 -21.58 -14.90 30.10
N SER A 654 -22.53 -14.21 29.50
CA SER A 654 -22.62 -14.11 28.04
C SER A 654 -21.61 -13.09 27.51
N GLY A 655 -20.86 -13.48 26.49
CA GLY A 655 -19.98 -12.59 25.75
C GLY A 655 -20.71 -11.71 24.74
N LYS A 656 -19.95 -10.97 23.93
CA LYS A 656 -20.52 -10.10 22.87
C LYS A 656 -21.26 -10.84 21.75
N CYS A 657 -20.97 -12.13 21.56
CA CYS A 657 -21.70 -12.98 20.61
C CYS A 657 -22.60 -13.97 21.36
N PRO A 658 -23.77 -14.37 20.80
CA PRO A 658 -24.67 -15.31 21.46
C PRO A 658 -24.03 -16.66 21.83
N GLN A 659 -23.02 -17.08 21.05
CA GLN A 659 -22.26 -18.31 21.24
C GLN A 659 -21.09 -18.16 22.22
N CYS A 660 -20.78 -16.94 22.66
CA CYS A 660 -19.59 -16.65 23.45
C CYS A 660 -19.93 -16.81 24.94
N LEU A 661 -19.23 -17.70 25.64
CA LEU A 661 -19.31 -17.87 27.08
C LEU A 661 -18.02 -17.37 27.73
N LEU A 662 -18.17 -16.62 28.82
CA LEU A 662 -17.10 -16.09 29.64
C LEU A 662 -17.21 -16.73 31.01
N ILE A 663 -16.19 -17.46 31.43
CA ILE A 663 -16.22 -18.27 32.65
C ILE A 663 -15.15 -17.76 33.60
N ASP A 664 -15.56 -17.38 34.80
CA ASP A 664 -14.69 -17.02 35.92
C ASP A 664 -14.70 -18.16 36.93
N LEU A 665 -13.52 -18.65 37.31
CA LEU A 665 -13.32 -19.72 38.29
C LEU A 665 -12.45 -19.20 39.42
N VAL A 666 -12.97 -19.20 40.65
CA VAL A 666 -12.23 -18.79 41.86
C VAL A 666 -11.86 -20.03 42.65
N TRP A 667 -10.60 -20.16 43.03
CA TRP A 667 -10.05 -21.30 43.75
C TRP A 667 -9.62 -20.91 45.17
N THR A 668 -9.65 -21.87 46.08
CA THR A 668 -9.33 -21.62 47.50
C THR A 668 -7.85 -21.43 47.78
N GLU A 669 -6.96 -22.11 47.05
CA GLU A 669 -5.52 -22.11 47.30
C GLU A 669 -4.69 -22.30 46.01
N GLN A 670 -3.35 -22.29 46.10
CA GLN A 670 -2.48 -22.46 44.93
C GLN A 670 -2.58 -23.89 44.35
N ALA A 671 -2.81 -24.02 43.03
CA ALA A 671 -2.96 -25.33 42.42
C ALA A 671 -1.64 -26.12 42.36
N PRO A 672 -1.66 -27.42 42.70
CA PRO A 672 -0.55 -28.34 42.45
C PRO A 672 -0.08 -28.30 40.98
N GLU A 673 1.20 -28.63 40.74
CA GLU A 673 1.80 -28.53 39.40
C GLU A 673 1.16 -29.45 38.35
N ASP A 674 0.69 -30.60 38.80
CA ASP A 674 0.08 -31.64 38.01
C ASP A 674 -1.43 -31.50 37.89
N LEU A 675 -2.09 -30.64 38.69
CA LEU A 675 -3.53 -30.45 38.62
C LEU A 675 -3.93 -29.65 37.37
N ARG A 676 -4.92 -30.15 36.64
CA ARG A 676 -5.54 -29.48 35.50
C ARG A 676 -7.04 -29.42 35.70
N PHE A 677 -7.66 -28.38 35.16
CA PHE A 677 -9.09 -28.38 34.90
C PHE A 677 -9.34 -28.53 33.40
N SER A 678 -10.47 -29.15 33.07
CA SER A 678 -11.00 -29.28 31.72
C SER A 678 -12.40 -28.68 31.71
N LEU A 679 -12.60 -27.59 30.98
CA LEU A 679 -13.93 -27.09 30.64
C LEU A 679 -14.38 -27.74 29.34
N GLN A 680 -15.52 -28.44 29.36
CA GLN A 680 -16.04 -29.16 28.20
C GLN A 680 -17.45 -28.71 27.86
N VAL A 681 -17.70 -28.57 26.56
CA VAL A 681 -19.02 -28.31 26.00
C VAL A 681 -19.52 -29.61 25.40
N TRP A 682 -20.62 -30.11 25.94
CA TRP A 682 -21.28 -31.32 25.50
C TRP A 682 -22.51 -31.00 24.66
N ASP A 683 -22.68 -31.70 23.55
CA ASP A 683 -23.89 -31.68 22.71
C ASP A 683 -24.69 -32.97 22.93
N ALA A 684 -26.00 -33.01 22.64
CA ALA A 684 -26.81 -34.21 22.87
C ALA A 684 -26.35 -35.37 21.95
N PRO A 685 -26.02 -36.58 22.45
CA PRO A 685 -26.18 -37.11 23.82
C PRO A 685 -24.85 -37.24 24.60
N TYR A 686 -24.24 -36.10 24.96
CA TYR A 686 -22.99 -35.96 25.74
C TYR A 686 -21.68 -36.18 24.97
N GLU A 687 -21.64 -35.80 23.69
CA GLU A 687 -20.37 -35.75 22.93
C GLU A 687 -19.60 -34.45 23.23
N VAL A 688 -18.30 -34.57 23.54
CA VAL A 688 -17.41 -33.40 23.68
C VAL A 688 -17.24 -32.72 22.33
N ARG A 689 -17.80 -31.52 22.17
CA ARG A 689 -17.64 -30.69 20.96
C ARG A 689 -16.46 -29.73 21.09
N GLN A 690 -16.24 -29.20 22.28
CA GLN A 690 -15.16 -28.28 22.58
C GLN A 690 -14.62 -28.55 23.98
N GLN A 691 -13.30 -28.44 24.14
CA GLN A 691 -12.62 -28.62 25.41
C GLN A 691 -11.48 -27.59 25.52
N VAL A 692 -11.31 -27.04 26.72
CA VAL A 692 -10.14 -26.23 27.10
C VAL A 692 -9.57 -26.79 28.39
N ASP A 693 -8.32 -27.23 28.30
CA ASP A 693 -7.53 -27.76 29.42
C ASP A 693 -6.52 -26.73 29.90
N ARG A 694 -6.48 -26.46 31.21
CA ARG A 694 -5.46 -25.58 31.79
C ARG A 694 -5.07 -26.01 33.19
N ARG A 695 -3.88 -25.56 33.60
CA ARG A 695 -3.53 -25.52 35.01
C ARG A 695 -4.31 -24.38 35.66
N PRO A 696 -4.95 -24.60 36.82
CA PRO A 696 -5.52 -23.47 37.55
C PRO A 696 -4.42 -22.46 37.89
N GLN A 697 -4.73 -21.16 37.81
CA GLN A 697 -3.87 -20.00 38.09
C GLN A 697 -2.76 -19.77 37.08
N THR A 698 -3.12 -19.76 35.80
CA THR A 698 -2.15 -19.42 34.75
C THR A 698 -1.96 -17.90 34.56
N ALA A 699 -2.87 -17.05 35.06
CA ALA A 699 -2.76 -15.60 34.93
C ALA A 699 -2.23 -14.92 36.22
N VAL A 700 -1.24 -14.03 36.08
CA VAL A 700 -0.69 -13.23 37.18
C VAL A 700 -1.73 -12.20 37.62
N SER A 701 -2.47 -12.50 38.69
CA SER A 701 -3.48 -11.63 39.29
C SER A 701 -3.09 -11.24 40.72
N THR A 702 -3.36 -10.00 41.11
CA THR A 702 -3.17 -9.50 42.49
C THR A 702 -4.33 -9.86 43.43
N VAL A 703 -5.34 -10.60 42.95
CA VAL A 703 -6.59 -10.91 43.65
C VAL A 703 -6.80 -12.42 43.64
N GLY A 704 -6.29 -13.11 44.66
CA GLY A 704 -6.54 -14.53 44.90
C GLY A 704 -6.17 -15.48 43.75
N TYR A 705 -6.72 -16.69 43.79
CA TYR A 705 -6.47 -17.74 42.80
C TYR A 705 -7.63 -17.79 41.81
N HIS A 706 -7.47 -17.16 40.64
CA HIS A 706 -8.57 -16.92 39.71
C HIS A 706 -8.19 -17.29 38.28
N ASP A 707 -9.08 -17.97 37.56
CA ASP A 707 -8.95 -18.25 36.13
C ASP A 707 -10.13 -17.69 35.34
N ARG A 708 -9.81 -17.10 34.18
CA ARG A 708 -10.79 -16.65 33.19
C ARG A 708 -10.69 -17.53 31.95
N VAL A 709 -11.81 -18.04 31.47
CA VAL A 709 -11.86 -18.90 30.27
C VAL A 709 -12.95 -18.45 29.32
N GLY A 710 -12.59 -18.30 28.05
CA GLY A 710 -13.51 -17.97 26.97
C GLY A 710 -13.83 -19.20 26.14
N LEU A 711 -15.11 -19.47 25.93
CA LEU A 711 -15.58 -20.56 25.07
C LEU A 711 -16.54 -20.04 23.99
N VAL A 712 -16.59 -20.75 22.87
CA VAL A 712 -17.38 -20.35 21.71
C VAL A 712 -18.21 -21.53 21.25
N VAL A 713 -19.42 -21.63 21.79
CA VAL A 713 -20.29 -22.79 21.66
C VAL A 713 -21.08 -22.75 20.36
N GLU A 714 -20.85 -23.73 19.47
CA GLU A 714 -21.55 -23.82 18.18
C GLU A 714 -22.94 -24.47 18.29
N ALA A 715 -23.12 -25.35 19.28
CA ALA A 715 -24.37 -26.06 19.51
C ALA A 715 -25.43 -25.14 20.14
N THR A 716 -26.70 -25.33 19.76
CA THR A 716 -27.84 -24.66 20.40
C THR A 716 -28.22 -25.34 21.72
N ASP A 717 -28.12 -26.66 21.75
CA ASP A 717 -28.37 -27.49 22.92
C ASP A 717 -27.05 -28.00 23.46
N TYR A 718 -26.66 -27.52 24.64
CA TYR A 718 -25.37 -27.90 25.22
C TYR A 718 -25.38 -27.90 26.74
N THR A 719 -24.51 -28.73 27.29
CA THR A 719 -24.15 -28.69 28.71
C THR A 719 -22.68 -28.34 28.85
N LEU A 720 -22.39 -27.27 29.58
CA LEU A 720 -21.05 -26.86 29.97
C LEU A 720 -20.70 -27.52 31.30
N ILE A 721 -19.59 -28.26 31.32
CA ILE A 721 -19.09 -28.92 32.51
C ILE A 721 -17.64 -28.53 32.83
N LEU A 722 -17.28 -28.68 34.10
CA LEU A 722 -15.93 -28.56 34.64
C LEU A 722 -15.49 -29.91 35.22
N LYS A 723 -14.30 -30.37 34.82
CA LYS A 723 -13.61 -31.53 35.38
C LYS A 723 -12.25 -31.12 35.91
N LEU A 724 -11.76 -31.82 36.93
CA LEU A 724 -10.36 -31.70 37.36
C LEU A 724 -9.67 -33.05 37.25
N TYR A 725 -8.41 -33.04 36.84
CA TYR A 725 -7.62 -34.25 36.67
C TYR A 725 -6.13 -34.00 36.89
N ASN A 726 -5.39 -35.07 37.13
CA ASN A 726 -3.95 -35.07 37.22
C ASN A 726 -3.34 -35.22 35.81
N ALA A 727 -2.54 -34.24 35.37
CA ALA A 727 -1.89 -34.26 34.06
C ALA A 727 -0.88 -35.39 33.88
N ALA A 728 -0.26 -35.87 34.96
CA ALA A 728 0.75 -36.92 34.91
C ALA A 728 0.14 -38.32 34.88
N THR A 729 -0.96 -38.54 35.63
CA THR A 729 -1.59 -39.86 35.77
C THR A 729 -2.88 -40.03 34.98
N GLY A 730 -3.50 -38.94 34.54
CA GLY A 730 -4.83 -38.92 33.93
C GLY A 730 -5.99 -39.16 34.90
N GLN A 731 -5.70 -39.30 36.20
CA GLN A 731 -6.72 -39.53 37.22
C GLN A 731 -7.64 -38.31 37.35
N VAL A 732 -8.95 -38.51 37.17
CA VAL A 732 -9.98 -37.49 37.41
C VAL A 732 -10.26 -37.39 38.91
N TYR A 733 -10.38 -36.18 39.43
CA TYR A 733 -10.74 -35.90 40.82
C TYR A 733 -12.23 -35.55 40.89
N PRO A 734 -13.07 -36.40 41.51
CA PRO A 734 -14.49 -36.12 41.61
C PRO A 734 -14.78 -34.97 42.59
N PHE A 735 -15.85 -34.25 42.29
CA PHE A 735 -16.40 -33.24 43.19
C PHE A 735 -17.32 -33.89 44.23
N LEU A 736 -17.24 -33.43 45.47
CA LEU A 736 -18.01 -33.95 46.58
C LEU A 736 -19.40 -33.29 46.61
N PHE A 737 -20.37 -33.87 45.90
CA PHE A 737 -21.77 -33.41 45.87
C PHE A 737 -22.72 -34.27 46.70
N PRO A 738 -23.82 -33.72 47.25
CA PRO A 738 -24.94 -34.49 47.75
C PRO A 738 -25.80 -35.05 46.58
N ALA A 739 -25.44 -36.24 46.06
CA ALA A 739 -26.14 -37.12 45.09
C ALA A 739 -26.51 -36.55 43.68
N PRO A 740 -26.34 -37.30 42.57
CA PRO A 740 -26.15 -36.73 41.23
C PRO A 740 -27.43 -36.51 40.42
N THR A 741 -27.44 -35.46 39.59
CA THR A 741 -28.32 -35.33 38.41
C THR A 741 -27.52 -35.26 37.10
N THR A 742 -26.31 -35.85 37.06
CA THR A 742 -25.43 -35.90 35.88
C THR A 742 -25.18 -37.35 35.41
N PRO A 743 -24.97 -37.58 34.10
CA PRO A 743 -24.48 -38.86 33.56
C PRO A 743 -23.03 -39.19 33.95
N ASP A 744 -22.25 -38.18 34.32
CA ASP A 744 -20.86 -38.29 34.76
C ASP A 744 -20.75 -37.75 36.19
N GLN A 745 -20.43 -38.64 37.13
CA GLN A 745 -20.41 -38.32 38.57
C GLN A 745 -19.18 -37.49 38.97
N ASP A 746 -18.20 -37.37 38.07
CA ASP A 746 -16.92 -36.73 38.36
C ASP A 746 -16.85 -35.28 37.82
N ALA A 747 -17.94 -34.77 37.25
CA ALA A 747 -18.02 -33.44 36.61
C ALA A 747 -19.01 -32.49 37.30
N LEU A 748 -18.66 -31.22 37.37
CA LEU A 748 -19.56 -30.13 37.80
C LEU A 748 -20.27 -29.53 36.57
N ILE A 749 -21.61 -29.54 36.52
CA ILE A 749 -22.35 -28.76 35.51
C ILE A 749 -22.29 -27.28 35.90
N LEU A 750 -21.78 -26.45 34.99
CA LEU A 750 -21.77 -25.00 35.16
C LEU A 750 -23.01 -24.34 34.54
N LEU A 751 -23.46 -24.84 33.39
CA LEU A 751 -24.60 -24.30 32.63
C LEU A 751 -25.18 -25.37 31.71
N SER A 752 -26.50 -25.47 31.62
CA SER A 752 -27.22 -26.27 30.62
C SER A 752 -28.17 -25.36 29.85
N SER A 753 -28.15 -25.42 28.52
CA SER A 753 -29.06 -24.62 27.71
C SER A 753 -30.48 -25.20 27.71
N PRO A 754 -31.53 -24.39 27.45
CA PRO A 754 -32.91 -24.85 27.50
C PRO A 754 -33.19 -25.87 26.38
N GLY A 755 -33.19 -27.16 26.71
CA GLY A 755 -33.35 -28.26 25.75
C GLY A 755 -32.35 -29.40 25.92
N SER A 756 -31.24 -29.16 26.63
CA SER A 756 -30.20 -30.15 26.96
C SER A 756 -30.45 -30.97 28.22
#